data_AF-A0A6C0CHL9-F1
#
_entry.id   AF-A0A6C0CHL9-F1
#
_cell.length_a   1.000
_cell.length_b   1.000
_cell.length_c   1.000
_cell.angle_alpha   90.00
_cell.angle_beta   90.00
_cell.angle_gamma   90.00
#
_symmetry.space_group_name_H-M   'P 1'
#
loop_
_entity.id
_entity.type
_entity.pdbx_description
1 polymer ?
#
loop_
_entity_poly.entity_id
_entity_poly.type
_entity_poly.pdbx_seq_one_letter_code
_entity_poly.pdbx_strand_id
1 'polypeptide(L)'
;MSNNIKEGEFYINERKKQEKCLKKDLDVIEGFTVVSRQEQKKNPSKFFIPDGADPGQTIMCEPDKIRFVRINQTNNYLTIQEVQIFDKDGNNVALQGTYSDEYELTKGFCRKTTNEGVGVGTPGSQYKGNLTVNECEEKCDTGCSAYEIQNETSTEGINPGCWTYQDPTVKGDGNKNAICRVRQRNSGTPVATMSSYYKGTNPFMAINGITSDNQAWPNSACTQSATGGWWEVDLGRPIDVKKVVIYNRPDCCQERLSGAQLILIDREHKTVLTKTLNSNRRQEFIIKSDKKNCGGPVLEKNMDDFDELRELRLEYNRMLQSFDQSWKILIEDSDRYIKASNKNNNDFANSYVRDKSSGAVGYVTSRGVWKWISNPTQGDSIQGRGECPGNWRGYKDTTADTGQLYSISSAPEGEIIKMDGQELIKGSNMLDSQTCGYAGKNVYVTKPATPSNPQYEGCVTGNPGEYQSDLGNASVAQCRQRAADKGSNVYMFGKQDGSTGTAPCYVGGSAGGIVNDTTYCYSTGKDPRFGGEIPGYTTKHKARFGRTHHTYHPPVPTYSKYTTEGANISALNKTYHITDDLQARLVVHAKRGNKESPNNYQLLNNYDSAGNDITTATSGDINEIKNLCKNTNGCAGFVYNPSTGQYWLKNENMWPKGNRQKHSGLQLYIRGTDTNFGHHRCSSTVKFSSQNDMWGSLSGGEYRQGPNMTYSSTCGLGTISNRDKTYISEMRTKLEMQLQKIYKKIIDLSGENIELNKKLLKEHSLLEKRLAKYQDTYKQIGMERNLINRDSAMNEDAELNMLSRNKMYIMWSILAVGMAFAVTKFTK
;
A
#
# COMPACT_ATOMS: atom_id res chain seq x y z
N MET A 1 55.32 4.78 67.49
CA MET A 1 55.14 5.78 66.42
C MET A 1 55.31 5.04 65.10
N SER A 2 54.24 4.63 64.43
CA SER A 2 53.67 5.44 63.36
C SER A 2 52.19 5.09 63.18
N ASN A 3 51.38 6.15 63.07
CA ASN A 3 49.96 6.15 62.76
C ASN A 3 49.74 5.51 61.36
N ASN A 4 48.83 4.53 61.18
CA ASN A 4 47.40 4.77 60.93
C ASN A 4 47.21 6.04 60.06
N ILE A 5 46.88 5.92 58.78
CA ILE A 5 45.49 5.81 58.29
C ILE A 5 45.60 5.23 56.86
N LYS A 6 45.55 3.90 56.74
CA LYS A 6 44.40 3.12 56.24
C LYS A 6 44.07 3.41 54.77
N GLU A 7 44.66 2.65 53.85
CA GLU A 7 44.04 2.33 52.53
C GLU A 7 42.57 1.91 52.69
N GLY A 8 42.22 1.34 53.85
CA GLY A 8 40.83 1.08 54.25
C GLY A 8 39.96 2.34 54.35
N GLU A 9 40.46 3.51 54.77
CA GLU A 9 39.67 4.75 54.79
C GLU A 9 39.48 5.36 53.40
N PHE A 10 40.48 5.23 52.52
CA PHE A 10 40.35 5.58 51.10
C PHE A 10 39.30 4.67 50.42
N TYR A 11 39.40 3.35 50.60
CA TYR A 11 38.42 2.41 50.07
C TYR A 11 37.03 2.61 50.67
N ILE A 12 36.92 2.91 51.97
CA ILE A 12 35.64 3.19 52.62
C ILE A 12 35.03 4.52 52.12
N ASN A 13 35.84 5.56 51.91
CA ASN A 13 35.35 6.86 51.41
C ASN A 13 34.98 6.81 49.92
N GLU A 14 35.77 6.11 49.09
CA GLU A 14 35.46 5.98 47.67
C GLU A 14 34.29 5.02 47.42
N ARG A 15 34.16 3.96 48.24
CA ARG A 15 32.96 3.12 48.29
C ARG A 15 31.74 3.88 48.79
N LYS A 16 31.86 4.74 49.81
CA LYS A 16 30.75 5.62 50.27
C LYS A 16 30.35 6.64 49.19
N LYS A 17 31.30 7.15 48.41
CA LYS A 17 31.06 8.02 47.25
C LYS A 17 30.33 7.25 46.14
N GLN A 18 30.78 6.05 45.82
CA GLN A 18 30.14 5.16 44.84
C GLN A 18 28.72 4.76 45.27
N GLU A 19 28.51 4.38 46.54
CA GLU A 19 27.18 4.09 47.10
C GLU A 19 26.25 5.33 47.07
N LYS A 20 26.81 6.54 47.22
CA LYS A 20 26.06 7.81 47.16
C LYS A 20 25.70 8.23 45.71
N CYS A 21 26.57 7.95 44.74
CA CYS A 21 26.28 8.13 43.31
C CYS A 21 25.27 7.07 42.82
N LEU A 22 25.48 5.79 43.16
CA LEU A 22 24.59 4.68 42.83
C LEU A 22 23.17 4.87 43.39
N LYS A 23 23.03 5.43 44.60
CA LYS A 23 21.74 5.80 45.21
C LYS A 23 21.03 6.94 44.47
N LYS A 24 21.80 7.88 43.90
CA LYS A 24 21.28 9.01 43.10
C LYS A 24 20.80 8.54 41.71
N ASP A 25 21.49 7.55 41.14
CA ASP A 25 21.22 7.07 39.77
C ASP A 25 20.17 5.93 39.73
N LEU A 26 20.03 5.12 40.80
CA LEU A 26 19.03 4.04 40.90
C LEU A 26 17.68 4.49 41.50
N ASP A 27 17.55 5.70 42.06
CA ASP A 27 16.25 6.30 42.40
C ASP A 27 15.40 6.58 41.14
N VAL A 28 15.98 6.42 39.94
CA VAL A 28 15.33 6.52 38.62
C VAL A 28 14.61 5.22 38.21
N ILE A 29 14.95 4.06 38.80
CA ILE A 29 14.23 2.80 38.57
C ILE A 29 12.99 2.75 39.47
N GLU A 30 11.80 2.88 38.88
CA GLU A 30 10.51 2.91 39.59
C GLU A 30 10.30 1.67 40.50
N GLY A 31 10.16 1.89 41.82
CA GLY A 31 9.70 0.87 42.78
C GLY A 31 10.76 0.30 43.73
N PHE A 32 12.05 0.51 43.50
CA PHE A 32 13.11 -0.11 44.34
C PHE A 32 13.87 0.91 45.21
N THR A 33 14.56 0.43 46.24
CA THR A 33 15.50 1.23 47.05
C THR A 33 16.73 0.40 47.38
N VAL A 34 17.89 0.99 47.16
CA VAL A 34 19.19 0.37 47.39
C VAL A 34 19.57 0.55 48.86
N VAL A 35 19.82 -0.54 49.57
CA VAL A 35 20.17 -0.51 50.99
C VAL A 35 21.60 -1.02 51.16
N SER A 36 22.50 -0.17 51.66
CA SER A 36 23.90 -0.54 51.86
C SER A 36 24.08 -1.52 53.01
N ARG A 37 25.15 -2.32 52.95
CA ARG A 37 25.54 -3.28 53.99
C ARG A 37 25.62 -2.64 55.39
N GLN A 38 26.07 -1.39 55.47
CA GLN A 38 26.23 -0.68 56.74
C GLN A 38 24.88 -0.31 57.36
N GLU A 39 23.86 -0.06 56.54
CA GLU A 39 22.50 0.27 56.97
C GLU A 39 21.72 -0.99 57.40
N GLN A 40 21.94 -2.12 56.72
CA GLN A 40 21.42 -3.44 57.10
C GLN A 40 21.96 -3.89 58.46
N LYS A 41 23.28 -3.74 58.71
CA LYS A 41 23.91 -4.10 59.99
C LYS A 41 23.47 -3.23 61.16
N LYS A 42 23.14 -1.96 60.92
CA LYS A 42 22.69 -1.04 61.98
C LYS A 42 21.26 -1.32 62.43
N ASN A 43 20.39 -1.84 61.56
CA ASN A 43 18.97 -2.06 61.84
C ASN A 43 18.46 -3.40 61.28
N PRO A 44 19.02 -4.56 61.71
CA PRO A 44 18.71 -5.86 61.11
C PRO A 44 17.23 -6.25 61.23
N SER A 45 16.52 -5.76 62.24
CA SER A 45 15.09 -6.02 62.45
C SER A 45 14.14 -5.36 61.43
N LYS A 46 14.64 -4.47 60.55
CA LYS A 46 13.85 -3.75 59.53
C LYS A 46 13.85 -4.41 58.14
N PHE A 47 14.61 -5.49 57.94
CA PHE A 47 14.82 -6.12 56.63
C PHE A 47 14.54 -7.63 56.72
N PHE A 48 13.89 -8.19 55.69
CA PHE A 48 13.80 -9.64 55.50
C PHE A 48 14.90 -10.08 54.52
N ILE A 49 15.79 -10.97 54.95
CA ILE A 49 16.94 -11.46 54.16
C ILE A 49 16.73 -12.97 53.91
N PRO A 50 16.57 -13.42 52.65
CA PRO A 50 16.40 -14.84 52.33
C PRO A 50 17.64 -15.69 52.70
N ASP A 51 17.41 -16.94 53.11
CA ASP A 51 18.48 -17.89 53.41
C ASP A 51 19.34 -18.18 52.18
N GLY A 52 20.67 -18.05 52.31
CA GLY A 52 21.64 -18.28 51.24
C GLY A 52 22.16 -17.04 50.50
N ALA A 53 21.69 -15.83 50.85
CA ALA A 53 22.26 -14.58 50.34
C ALA A 53 23.63 -14.29 50.98
N ASP A 54 24.67 -14.02 50.18
CA ASP A 54 26.03 -13.73 50.66
C ASP A 54 26.07 -12.43 51.51
N PRO A 55 26.61 -12.44 52.75
CA PRO A 55 26.71 -11.28 53.67
C PRO A 55 27.50 -10.04 53.16
N GLY A 56 27.83 -9.98 51.87
CA GLY A 56 28.62 -8.96 51.20
C GLY A 56 27.91 -8.13 50.12
N GLN A 57 26.71 -8.53 49.63
CA GLN A 57 26.06 -7.88 48.49
C GLN A 57 25.14 -6.70 48.85
N THR A 58 25.13 -5.68 48.00
CA THR A 58 24.08 -4.65 47.97
C THR A 58 22.80 -5.29 47.45
N ILE A 59 21.72 -5.24 48.22
CA ILE A 59 20.43 -5.85 47.87
C ILE A 59 19.44 -4.76 47.42
N MET A 60 18.70 -5.03 46.35
CA MET A 60 17.52 -4.23 46.00
C MET A 60 16.38 -4.63 46.93
N CYS A 61 15.87 -3.65 47.66
CA CYS A 61 14.65 -3.78 48.43
C CYS A 61 13.50 -3.18 47.63
N GLU A 62 12.35 -3.83 47.65
CA GLU A 62 11.09 -3.26 47.19
C GLU A 62 10.37 -2.70 48.42
N PRO A 63 10.45 -1.39 48.68
CA PRO A 63 9.57 -0.77 49.66
C PRO A 63 8.14 -0.74 49.11
N ASP A 64 7.14 -0.75 50.02
CA ASP A 64 5.73 -0.50 49.71
C ASP A 64 5.52 0.95 49.20
N LYS A 65 6.10 1.28 48.05
CA LYS A 65 5.99 2.60 47.42
C LYS A 65 4.59 2.75 46.85
N ILE A 66 3.96 3.86 47.18
CA ILE A 66 2.62 4.22 46.74
C ILE A 66 2.72 4.85 45.37
N ARG A 67 1.93 4.36 44.41
CA ARG A 67 1.78 4.95 43.08
C ARG A 67 0.45 5.68 42.95
N PHE A 68 -0.61 5.13 43.55
CA PHE A 68 -1.94 5.72 43.49
C PHE A 68 -2.47 6.02 44.90
N VAL A 69 -3.20 7.13 45.01
CA VAL A 69 -3.94 7.48 46.22
C VAL A 69 -5.39 7.68 45.83
N ARG A 70 -6.26 6.84 46.38
CA ARG A 70 -7.70 6.82 46.10
C ARG A 70 -8.51 7.22 47.33
N ILE A 71 -9.59 7.95 47.12
CA ILE A 71 -10.60 8.23 48.14
C ILE A 71 -11.94 7.73 47.62
N ASN A 72 -12.55 6.80 48.35
CA ASN A 72 -13.87 6.23 48.03
C ASN A 72 -14.92 6.72 49.03
N GLN A 73 -16.04 7.25 48.55
CA GLN A 73 -17.22 7.57 49.36
C GLN A 73 -18.38 6.68 48.94
N THR A 74 -18.97 5.98 49.90
CA THR A 74 -20.06 5.03 49.65
C THR A 74 -21.44 5.67 49.79
N ASN A 75 -21.62 6.57 50.76
CA ASN A 75 -22.96 6.97 51.23
C ASN A 75 -23.30 8.45 50.99
N ASN A 76 -22.44 9.20 50.30
CA ASN A 76 -22.66 10.61 50.00
C ASN A 76 -21.91 11.05 48.73
N TYR A 77 -22.06 12.31 48.33
CA TYR A 77 -21.15 12.96 47.38
C TYR A 77 -19.73 12.96 47.94
N LEU A 78 -18.74 12.62 47.12
CA LEU A 78 -17.35 12.82 47.48
C LEU A 78 -16.97 14.27 47.18
N THR A 79 -16.59 15.04 48.20
CA THR A 79 -16.10 16.41 48.06
C THR A 79 -14.73 16.57 48.71
N ILE A 80 -13.73 17.01 47.95
CA ILE A 80 -12.35 17.14 48.41
C ILE A 80 -11.81 18.50 47.93
N GLN A 81 -11.36 19.35 48.85
CA GLN A 81 -10.72 20.62 48.49
C GLN A 81 -9.30 20.38 48.00
N GLU A 82 -8.48 19.66 48.76
CA GLU A 82 -7.06 19.45 48.44
C GLU A 82 -6.56 18.15 49.10
N VAL A 83 -5.71 17.42 48.38
CA VAL A 83 -5.01 16.20 48.81
C VAL A 83 -3.52 16.48 48.65
N GLN A 84 -2.83 16.62 49.77
CA GLN A 84 -1.38 16.79 49.79
C GLN A 84 -0.73 15.47 50.17
N ILE A 85 0.19 15.01 49.33
CA ILE A 85 0.91 13.75 49.54
C ILE A 85 2.39 14.09 49.68
N PHE A 86 2.93 13.85 50.86
CA PHE A 86 4.30 14.19 51.19
C PHE A 86 5.20 12.96 51.13
N ASP A 87 6.28 13.07 50.35
CA ASP A 87 7.33 12.06 50.31
C ASP A 87 8.17 12.06 51.62
N LYS A 88 9.14 11.16 51.70
CA LYS A 88 10.09 11.05 52.83
C LYS A 88 10.86 12.35 53.12
N ASP A 89 11.09 13.18 52.10
CA ASP A 89 11.87 14.41 52.14
C ASP A 89 11.00 15.62 52.48
N GLY A 90 9.67 15.44 52.52
CA GLY A 90 8.71 16.48 52.89
C GLY A 90 8.19 17.29 51.70
N ASN A 91 8.43 16.85 50.46
CA ASN A 91 7.90 17.50 49.27
C ASN A 91 6.48 17.03 48.99
N ASN A 92 5.57 17.95 48.63
CA ASN A 92 4.23 17.57 48.16
C ASN A 92 4.31 17.11 46.69
N VAL A 93 4.18 15.81 46.47
CA VAL A 93 4.28 15.17 45.15
C VAL A 93 2.94 15.06 44.42
N ALA A 94 1.85 15.43 45.07
CA ALA A 94 0.52 15.40 44.48
C ALA A 94 0.24 16.64 43.63
N LEU A 95 0.95 17.75 43.85
CA LEU A 95 0.69 19.04 43.19
C LEU A 95 0.70 18.91 41.66
N GLN A 96 -0.27 19.57 41.03
CA GLN A 96 -0.40 19.61 39.58
C GLN A 96 0.94 20.00 38.90
N GLY A 97 1.45 19.12 38.04
CA GLY A 97 2.71 19.32 37.32
C GLY A 97 2.61 20.29 36.13
N THR A 98 3.76 20.69 35.60
CA THR A 98 3.88 21.55 34.41
C THR A 98 3.65 20.74 33.12
N TYR A 99 3.14 21.41 32.08
CA TYR A 99 3.03 20.87 30.73
C TYR A 99 4.31 21.15 29.93
N SER A 100 4.60 20.35 28.92
CA SER A 100 5.66 20.64 27.95
C SER A 100 5.24 21.79 27.02
N ASP A 101 6.22 22.38 26.34
CA ASP A 101 5.97 23.38 25.28
C ASP A 101 5.57 22.70 23.95
N GLU A 102 5.49 21.37 23.91
CA GLU A 102 5.11 20.61 22.73
C GLU A 102 3.61 20.34 22.69
N TYR A 103 2.99 20.65 21.55
CA TYR A 103 1.57 20.43 21.29
C TYR A 103 1.33 19.19 20.42
N GLU A 104 0.34 18.38 20.78
CA GLU A 104 -0.24 17.37 19.90
C GLU A 104 -1.39 18.00 19.08
N LEU A 105 -1.28 17.94 17.75
CA LEU A 105 -2.28 18.51 16.84
C LEU A 105 -3.45 17.56 16.67
N THR A 106 -4.62 17.93 17.19
CA THR A 106 -5.86 17.21 16.93
C THR A 106 -6.80 18.08 16.09
N LYS A 107 -7.24 17.56 14.94
CA LYS A 107 -8.30 18.21 14.16
C LYS A 107 -9.58 18.15 14.99
N GLY A 108 -10.34 19.23 15.09
CA GLY A 108 -11.61 19.28 15.82
C GLY A 108 -11.70 20.34 16.90
N PHE A 109 -12.90 20.46 17.48
CA PHE A 109 -13.11 21.21 18.70
C PHE A 109 -12.44 20.48 19.86
N CYS A 110 -11.93 21.22 20.84
CA CYS A 110 -11.43 20.64 22.07
C CYS A 110 -12.62 20.14 22.90
N ARG A 111 -12.70 18.82 23.05
CA ARG A 111 -13.68 18.15 23.92
C ARG A 111 -13.01 17.62 25.16
N LYS A 112 -13.67 17.81 26.29
CA LYS A 112 -13.33 17.09 27.51
C LYS A 112 -13.87 15.67 27.39
N THR A 113 -13.03 14.66 27.53
CA THR A 113 -13.53 13.28 27.64
C THR A 113 -14.05 13.08 29.05
N THR A 114 -15.36 13.16 29.20
CA THR A 114 -16.02 12.95 30.47
C THR A 114 -17.10 11.90 30.31
N ASN A 115 -17.27 11.05 31.33
CA ASN A 115 -18.02 9.78 31.30
C ASN A 115 -19.54 9.90 31.02
N GLU A 116 -20.03 10.99 30.44
CA GLU A 116 -21.40 11.13 29.95
C GLU A 116 -21.43 11.79 28.56
N GLY A 117 -21.19 10.98 27.51
CA GLY A 117 -21.60 11.29 26.14
C GLY A 117 -20.95 12.50 25.44
N VAL A 118 -21.17 12.57 24.12
CA VAL A 118 -20.71 13.67 23.26
C VAL A 118 -21.68 14.85 23.44
N GLY A 119 -21.42 15.72 24.43
CA GLY A 119 -22.28 16.85 24.78
C GLY A 119 -21.51 18.08 25.27
N VAL A 120 -21.91 19.26 24.80
CA VAL A 120 -21.31 20.59 24.99
C VAL A 120 -21.41 21.13 26.43
N GLY A 121 -20.38 21.88 26.87
CA GLY A 121 -20.54 23.04 27.77
C GLY A 121 -19.90 22.98 29.17
N THR A 122 -18.66 23.49 29.25
CA THR A 122 -18.05 24.31 30.33
C THR A 122 -18.17 23.89 31.81
N PRO A 123 -17.01 23.66 32.45
CA PRO A 123 -16.53 24.73 33.35
C PRO A 123 -15.02 25.02 33.29
N GLY A 124 -14.30 24.63 32.23
CA GLY A 124 -12.84 24.82 32.16
C GLY A 124 -12.28 25.50 30.92
N SER A 125 -13.13 26.01 30.02
CA SER A 125 -12.69 26.81 28.88
C SER A 125 -12.87 28.29 29.17
N GLN A 126 -11.85 29.08 28.90
CA GLN A 126 -11.88 30.54 29.01
C GLN A 126 -11.81 31.11 27.60
N TYR A 127 -12.83 31.86 27.22
CA TYR A 127 -12.79 32.63 25.98
C TYR A 127 -11.80 33.78 26.14
N LYS A 128 -10.78 33.82 25.29
CA LYS A 128 -9.72 34.84 25.32
C LYS A 128 -9.94 35.96 24.32
N GLY A 129 -11.10 35.95 23.67
CA GLY A 129 -11.47 36.90 22.64
C GLY A 129 -11.23 36.33 21.24
N ASN A 130 -11.41 37.21 20.28
CA ASN A 130 -11.10 36.97 18.89
C ASN A 130 -9.58 37.21 18.73
N LEU A 131 -8.80 36.15 18.54
CA LEU A 131 -7.33 36.18 18.47
C LEU A 131 -6.81 35.30 17.32
N THR A 132 -5.62 35.61 16.81
CA THR A 132 -4.91 34.73 15.86
C THR A 132 -4.42 33.45 16.54
N VAL A 133 -3.97 32.46 15.75
CA VAL A 133 -3.41 31.20 16.27
C VAL A 133 -2.25 31.44 17.21
N ASN A 134 -1.31 32.29 16.82
CA ASN A 134 -0.12 32.58 17.61
C ASN A 134 -0.47 33.34 18.90
N GLU A 135 -1.38 34.32 18.83
CA GLU A 135 -1.84 35.04 20.04
C GLU A 135 -2.63 34.12 20.99
N CYS A 136 -3.44 33.21 20.46
CA CYS A 136 -4.18 32.23 21.27
C CYS A 136 -3.22 31.24 21.96
N GLU A 137 -2.16 30.83 21.26
CA GLU A 137 -1.08 30.00 21.79
C GLU A 137 -0.31 30.70 22.91
N GLU A 138 0.11 31.96 22.72
CA GLU A 138 0.76 32.76 23.77
C GLU A 138 -0.12 32.92 25.01
N LYS A 139 -1.44 33.05 24.84
CA LYS A 139 -2.40 33.09 25.98
C LYS A 139 -2.51 31.75 26.71
N CYS A 140 -2.06 30.66 26.10
CA CYS A 140 -2.04 29.30 26.64
C CYS A 140 -0.70 28.95 27.33
N ASP A 141 0.37 29.70 27.04
CA ASP A 141 1.73 29.37 27.54
C ASP A 141 1.82 29.29 29.08
N THR A 142 0.95 30.00 29.80
CA THR A 142 0.90 29.96 31.28
C THR A 142 -0.44 29.44 31.81
N GLY A 143 -0.46 28.19 32.27
CA GLY A 143 -1.57 27.64 33.06
C GLY A 143 -2.76 27.09 32.27
N CYS A 144 -2.57 26.75 30.99
CA CYS A 144 -3.51 25.96 30.19
C CYS A 144 -2.95 24.55 29.90
N SER A 145 -3.83 23.62 29.56
CA SER A 145 -3.51 22.30 29.03
C SER A 145 -3.79 22.15 27.52
N ALA A 146 -4.65 23.01 26.95
CA ALA A 146 -5.00 23.00 25.53
C ALA A 146 -5.60 24.34 25.10
N TYR A 147 -5.62 24.64 23.80
CA TYR A 147 -6.41 25.72 23.23
C TYR A 147 -7.20 25.28 22.00
N GLU A 148 -8.29 25.99 21.73
CA GLU A 148 -9.18 25.81 20.59
C GLU A 148 -9.36 27.11 19.80
N ILE A 149 -9.41 26.96 18.48
CA ILE A 149 -9.72 28.02 17.53
C ILE A 149 -10.78 27.54 16.55
N GLN A 150 -11.78 28.38 16.28
CA GLN A 150 -12.85 28.13 15.33
C GLN A 150 -12.47 28.67 13.94
N ASN A 151 -12.61 27.86 12.88
CA ASN A 151 -12.38 28.22 11.46
C ASN A 151 -10.94 28.60 11.08
N GLU A 152 -10.07 27.60 10.92
CA GLU A 152 -8.73 27.79 10.33
C GLU A 152 -8.72 28.07 8.81
N THR A 153 -9.87 28.11 8.13
CA THR A 153 -9.95 28.40 6.68
C THR A 153 -9.89 29.89 6.31
N SER A 154 -9.82 30.80 7.30
CA SER A 154 -9.76 32.23 7.03
C SER A 154 -8.33 32.67 6.71
N THR A 155 -7.95 32.66 5.43
CA THR A 155 -6.71 33.32 4.93
C THR A 155 -6.85 34.83 4.84
N GLU A 156 -8.03 35.38 5.14
CA GLU A 156 -8.28 36.81 5.27
C GLU A 156 -8.62 37.10 6.73
N GLY A 157 -7.89 38.03 7.36
CA GLY A 157 -7.91 38.23 8.80
C GLY A 157 -9.27 38.68 9.33
N ILE A 158 -9.91 37.84 10.14
CA ILE A 158 -10.77 38.27 11.25
C ILE A 158 -10.60 37.25 12.37
N ASN A 159 -9.65 37.49 13.27
CA ASN A 159 -9.58 37.04 14.65
C ASN A 159 -10.63 35.96 15.07
N PRO A 160 -10.35 34.66 14.85
CA PRO A 160 -11.27 33.59 15.24
C PRO A 160 -11.41 33.50 16.76
N GLY A 161 -12.55 33.00 17.23
CA GLY A 161 -12.81 32.87 18.66
C GLY A 161 -11.83 31.90 19.33
N CYS A 162 -10.95 32.42 20.20
CA CYS A 162 -9.95 31.65 20.94
C CYS A 162 -10.49 31.19 22.29
N TRP A 163 -10.34 29.91 22.59
CA TRP A 163 -10.67 29.31 23.87
C TRP A 163 -9.47 28.58 24.46
N THR A 164 -9.09 28.87 25.69
CA THR A 164 -8.05 28.12 26.42
C THR A 164 -8.68 27.18 27.43
N TYR A 165 -8.13 25.98 27.58
CA TYR A 165 -8.57 24.94 28.49
C TYR A 165 -7.51 24.68 29.55
N GLN A 166 -7.93 24.35 30.77
CA GLN A 166 -7.01 24.00 31.87
C GLN A 166 -7.09 22.51 32.27
N ASP A 167 -7.85 21.73 31.52
CA ASP A 167 -8.15 20.33 31.79
C ASP A 167 -7.25 19.39 30.94
N PRO A 168 -6.45 18.50 31.56
CA PRO A 168 -5.53 17.62 30.83
C PRO A 168 -6.23 16.45 30.13
N THR A 169 -7.56 16.32 30.25
CA THR A 169 -8.34 15.28 29.54
C THR A 169 -8.96 15.79 28.24
N VAL A 170 -8.54 16.97 27.79
CA VAL A 170 -8.98 17.55 26.52
C VAL A 170 -8.41 16.74 25.35
N LYS A 171 -9.28 16.36 24.42
CA LYS A 171 -8.93 15.73 23.14
C LYS A 171 -9.72 16.40 22.01
N GLY A 172 -9.19 16.38 20.79
CA GLY A 172 -9.94 16.82 19.61
C GLY A 172 -11.05 15.84 19.23
N ASP A 173 -12.18 16.36 18.73
CA ASP A 173 -13.32 15.56 18.24
C ASP A 173 -13.25 15.17 16.75
N GLY A 174 -12.18 15.52 16.04
CA GLY A 174 -12.02 15.20 14.63
C GLY A 174 -12.78 16.14 13.67
N ASN A 175 -13.46 17.19 14.15
CA ASN A 175 -14.17 18.14 13.28
C ASN A 175 -13.19 18.91 12.37
N LYS A 176 -13.51 19.02 11.07
CA LYS A 176 -12.63 19.65 10.08
C LYS A 176 -12.60 21.19 10.15
N ASN A 177 -13.55 21.82 10.86
CA ASN A 177 -13.72 23.28 10.88
C ASN A 177 -13.21 23.96 12.17
N ALA A 178 -12.56 23.21 13.06
CA ALA A 178 -11.98 23.73 14.31
C ALA A 178 -10.67 23.01 14.61
N ILE A 179 -9.83 23.66 15.40
CA ILE A 179 -8.49 23.16 15.76
C ILE A 179 -8.41 23.04 17.27
N CYS A 180 -7.89 21.91 17.75
CA CYS A 180 -7.60 21.66 19.15
C CYS A 180 -6.13 21.25 19.30
N ARG A 181 -5.35 22.06 20.00
CA ARG A 181 -3.95 21.75 20.34
C ARG A 181 -3.85 21.43 21.82
N VAL A 182 -3.34 20.25 22.15
CA VAL A 182 -3.23 19.77 23.54
C VAL A 182 -1.75 19.68 23.91
N ARG A 183 -1.33 20.29 25.01
CA ARG A 183 0.07 20.23 25.47
C ARG A 183 0.39 18.84 26.00
N GLN A 184 1.53 18.28 25.59
CA GLN A 184 1.99 17.00 26.15
C GLN A 184 2.39 17.19 27.62
N ARG A 185 2.09 16.19 28.47
CA ARG A 185 2.43 16.23 29.90
C ARG A 185 3.85 15.73 30.11
N ASN A 186 4.60 16.39 30.99
CA ASN A 186 5.92 15.93 31.38
C ASN A 186 5.81 14.56 32.07
N SER A 187 6.68 13.61 31.70
CA SER A 187 6.74 12.29 32.32
C SER A 187 6.97 12.42 33.84
N GLY A 188 6.30 11.58 34.63
CA GLY A 188 6.42 11.60 36.10
C GLY A 188 5.55 12.62 36.85
N THR A 189 4.61 13.30 36.17
CA THR A 189 3.67 14.26 36.80
C THR A 189 2.36 13.61 37.25
N PRO A 190 1.71 14.11 38.31
CA PRO A 190 0.50 13.49 38.85
C PRO A 190 -0.75 13.70 37.99
N VAL A 191 -1.61 12.69 37.95
CA VAL A 191 -2.86 12.65 37.19
C VAL A 191 -4.02 12.30 38.10
N ALA A 192 -4.90 13.27 38.34
CA ALA A 192 -6.12 13.06 39.10
C ALA A 192 -7.29 12.66 38.19
N THR A 193 -8.08 11.69 38.64
CA THR A 193 -9.31 11.21 38.00
C THR A 193 -10.41 11.06 39.05
N MET A 194 -11.67 11.07 38.64
CA MET A 194 -12.79 10.76 39.53
C MET A 194 -13.94 10.09 38.79
N SER A 195 -14.74 9.34 39.54
CA SER A 195 -15.91 8.57 39.06
C SER A 195 -16.90 9.37 38.21
N SER A 196 -17.20 10.59 38.63
CA SER A 196 -18.12 11.57 38.02
C SER A 196 -17.78 12.92 38.63
N TYR A 197 -18.16 14.06 38.06
CA TYR A 197 -17.86 15.37 38.65
C TYR A 197 -19.05 16.33 38.55
N TYR A 198 -19.33 17.05 39.63
CA TYR A 198 -20.41 18.03 39.72
C TYR A 198 -20.09 19.26 38.87
N LYS A 199 -21.13 19.93 38.35
CA LYS A 199 -20.99 21.13 37.50
C LYS A 199 -20.10 22.18 38.18
N GLY A 200 -19.08 22.64 37.47
CA GLY A 200 -18.11 23.62 37.98
C GLY A 200 -16.84 23.00 38.58
N THR A 201 -16.79 21.68 38.78
CA THR A 201 -15.67 21.01 39.47
C THR A 201 -14.87 20.10 38.52
N ASN A 202 -13.64 19.74 38.91
CA ASN A 202 -12.78 18.79 38.19
C ASN A 202 -11.82 18.08 39.17
N PRO A 203 -11.20 16.93 38.81
CA PRO A 203 -10.37 16.16 39.74
C PRO A 203 -9.05 16.82 40.11
N PHE A 204 -8.55 17.75 39.31
CA PHE A 204 -7.32 18.49 39.58
C PHE A 204 -7.51 19.58 40.65
N MET A 205 -8.74 19.99 40.94
CA MET A 205 -9.02 20.89 42.05
C MET A 205 -8.53 20.33 43.39
N ALA A 206 -8.52 19.00 43.54
CA ALA A 206 -8.00 18.34 44.74
C ALA A 206 -6.47 18.25 44.81
N ILE A 207 -5.74 18.78 43.82
CA ILE A 207 -4.26 18.78 43.80
C ILE A 207 -3.69 20.09 43.25
N ASN A 208 -4.43 21.20 43.43
CA ASN A 208 -4.04 22.51 42.92
C ASN A 208 -3.23 23.34 43.94
N GLY A 209 -3.03 22.81 45.16
CA GLY A 209 -2.27 23.46 46.22
C GLY A 209 -3.06 24.51 47.02
N ILE A 210 -4.35 24.68 46.72
CA ILE A 210 -5.17 25.73 47.31
C ILE A 210 -5.90 25.21 48.56
N THR A 211 -5.56 25.77 49.72
CA THR A 211 -6.07 25.30 51.03
C THR A 211 -6.83 26.36 51.83
N SER A 212 -7.05 27.54 51.27
CA SER A 212 -7.68 28.66 51.98
C SER A 212 -9.13 28.33 52.42
N ASP A 213 -9.53 28.89 53.56
CA ASP A 213 -10.82 28.71 54.21
C ASP A 213 -11.91 29.70 53.74
N ASN A 214 -11.57 30.68 52.92
CA ASN A 214 -12.51 31.71 52.46
C ASN A 214 -12.88 31.60 50.96
N GLN A 215 -12.60 30.46 50.32
CA GLN A 215 -12.84 30.28 48.90
C GLN A 215 -14.33 30.08 48.58
N ALA A 216 -14.86 30.89 47.67
CA ALA A 216 -16.20 30.69 47.12
C ALA A 216 -16.26 29.40 46.26
N TRP A 217 -17.41 28.72 46.29
CA TRP A 217 -17.69 27.58 45.43
C TRP A 217 -17.68 27.99 43.93
N PRO A 218 -17.13 27.18 43.00
CA PRO A 218 -16.52 25.86 43.17
C PRO A 218 -15.05 25.91 43.59
N ASN A 219 -14.76 25.32 44.75
CA ASN A 219 -13.44 25.30 45.38
C ASN A 219 -12.94 23.88 45.69
N SER A 220 -13.61 22.84 45.20
CA SER A 220 -13.32 21.44 45.54
C SER A 220 -13.67 20.50 44.39
N ALA A 221 -12.93 19.39 44.27
CA ALA A 221 -13.34 18.26 43.46
C ALA A 221 -14.60 17.63 44.09
N CYS A 222 -15.69 17.52 43.32
CA CYS A 222 -16.96 17.00 43.81
C CYS A 222 -17.53 15.99 42.84
N THR A 223 -17.97 14.82 43.31
CA THR A 223 -18.65 13.87 42.44
C THR A 223 -20.06 14.34 42.09
N GLN A 224 -20.61 13.90 40.95
CA GLN A 224 -22.00 14.18 40.58
C GLN A 224 -22.97 13.17 41.21
N SER A 225 -22.52 11.94 41.42
CA SER A 225 -23.30 10.92 42.11
C SER A 225 -23.37 11.22 43.61
N ALA A 226 -24.57 11.06 44.17
CA ALA A 226 -24.85 11.19 45.60
C ALA A 226 -24.37 9.98 46.43
N THR A 227 -23.91 8.90 45.79
CA THR A 227 -23.36 7.69 46.44
C THR A 227 -22.30 7.03 45.55
N GLY A 228 -21.39 6.26 46.15
CA GLY A 228 -20.39 5.46 45.43
C GLY A 228 -19.31 6.24 44.67
N GLY A 229 -19.15 7.54 44.96
CA GLY A 229 -18.18 8.39 44.29
C GLY A 229 -16.74 8.10 44.70
N TRP A 230 -15.81 8.04 43.75
CA TRP A 230 -14.37 7.92 44.02
C TRP A 230 -13.55 9.00 43.32
N TRP A 231 -12.41 9.34 43.90
CA TRP A 231 -11.36 10.21 43.36
C TRP A 231 -10.01 9.49 43.51
N GLU A 232 -9.15 9.54 42.50
CA GLU A 232 -7.83 8.91 42.53
C GLU A 232 -6.79 9.81 41.88
N VAL A 233 -5.62 9.93 42.50
CA VAL A 233 -4.43 10.50 41.88
C VAL A 233 -3.41 9.41 41.61
N ASP A 234 -3.00 9.29 40.36
CA ASP A 234 -1.76 8.65 39.95
C ASP A 234 -0.62 9.64 40.21
N LEU A 235 0.38 9.28 41.02
CA LEU A 235 1.50 10.15 41.38
C LEU A 235 2.56 10.30 40.28
N GLY A 236 2.40 9.65 39.12
CA GLY A 236 3.35 9.74 38.02
C GLY A 236 4.62 8.88 38.19
N ARG A 237 4.94 8.47 39.44
CA ARG A 237 6.00 7.52 39.83
C ARG A 237 5.70 6.89 41.21
N PRO A 238 6.27 5.72 41.58
CA PRO A 238 6.13 5.17 42.94
C PRO A 238 6.88 6.01 43.99
N ILE A 239 6.19 6.41 45.06
CA ILE A 239 6.68 7.31 46.11
C ILE A 239 6.66 6.63 47.48
N ASP A 240 7.70 6.87 48.28
CA ASP A 240 7.70 6.58 49.71
C ASP A 240 6.87 7.66 50.44
N VAL A 241 5.56 7.42 50.59
CA VAL A 241 4.62 8.36 51.17
C VAL A 241 4.72 8.33 52.69
N LYS A 242 5.09 9.46 53.28
CA LYS A 242 5.25 9.62 54.73
C LYS A 242 4.01 10.21 55.39
N LYS A 243 3.33 11.10 54.66
CA LYS A 243 2.18 11.84 55.18
C LYS A 243 1.19 12.15 54.08
N VAL A 244 -0.09 11.97 54.37
CA VAL A 244 -1.19 12.45 53.53
C VAL A 244 -2.01 13.45 54.33
N VAL A 245 -2.29 14.62 53.75
CA VAL A 245 -3.15 15.65 54.34
C VAL A 245 -4.34 15.87 53.43
N ILE A 246 -5.54 15.69 53.97
CA ILE A 246 -6.80 15.91 53.27
C ILE A 246 -7.42 17.20 53.81
N TYR A 247 -7.74 18.11 52.90
CA TYR A 247 -8.51 19.30 53.14
C TYR A 247 -9.94 19.08 52.63
N ASN A 248 -10.87 19.11 53.56
CA ASN A 248 -12.30 19.08 53.26
C ASN A 248 -12.78 20.47 52.84
N ARG A 249 -14.01 20.59 52.34
CA ARG A 249 -14.59 21.87 51.89
C ARG A 249 -14.50 22.97 52.96
N PRO A 250 -14.20 24.22 52.57
CA PRO A 250 -14.10 25.33 53.51
C PRO A 250 -15.44 25.99 53.84
N ASP A 251 -16.43 25.93 52.94
CA ASP A 251 -17.66 26.71 53.00
C ASP A 251 -18.81 25.98 53.71
N CYS A 252 -19.15 24.76 53.27
CA CYS A 252 -20.22 23.95 53.85
C CYS A 252 -20.07 22.47 53.49
N CYS A 253 -20.94 21.63 54.06
CA CYS A 253 -21.09 20.22 53.71
C CYS A 253 -19.92 19.30 54.08
N GLN A 254 -19.13 19.66 55.10
CA GLN A 254 -17.97 18.88 55.51
C GLN A 254 -18.36 17.47 56.01
N GLU A 255 -19.58 17.29 56.50
CA GLU A 255 -20.13 16.00 56.91
C GLU A 255 -20.14 14.95 55.78
N ARG A 256 -20.13 15.37 54.51
CA ARG A 256 -20.14 14.47 53.35
C ARG A 256 -18.88 13.65 53.18
N LEU A 257 -17.75 14.09 53.72
CA LEU A 257 -16.49 13.34 53.69
C LEU A 257 -16.43 12.26 54.79
N SER A 258 -17.32 12.34 55.78
CA SER A 258 -17.36 11.39 56.88
C SER A 258 -17.60 9.97 56.36
N GLY A 259 -16.79 9.02 56.84
CA GLY A 259 -16.87 7.62 56.45
C GLY A 259 -16.21 7.27 55.12
N ALA A 260 -15.71 8.24 54.35
CA ALA A 260 -14.94 7.97 53.14
C ALA A 260 -13.64 7.22 53.46
N GLN A 261 -13.16 6.39 52.54
CA GLN A 261 -11.94 5.61 52.70
C GLN A 261 -10.81 6.21 51.86
N LEU A 262 -9.74 6.66 52.52
CA LEU A 262 -8.45 6.95 51.91
C LEU A 262 -7.68 5.63 51.75
N ILE A 263 -7.29 5.30 50.53
CA ILE A 263 -6.64 4.05 50.14
C ILE A 263 -5.32 4.40 49.45
N LEU A 264 -4.21 3.91 50.00
CA LEU A 264 -2.89 3.99 49.37
C LEU A 264 -2.63 2.69 48.60
N ILE A 265 -2.20 2.82 47.36
CA ILE A 265 -2.12 1.73 46.40
C ILE A 265 -0.73 1.74 45.75
N ASP A 266 -0.10 0.57 45.63
CA ASP A 266 1.20 0.43 44.98
C ASP A 266 1.10 0.41 43.43
N ARG A 267 2.24 0.26 42.75
CA ARG A 267 2.32 0.18 41.29
C ARG A 267 1.58 -1.02 40.68
N GLU A 268 1.39 -2.10 41.45
CA GLU A 268 0.69 -3.31 41.03
C GLU A 268 -0.82 -3.21 41.28
N HIS A 269 -1.31 -2.03 41.68
CA HIS A 269 -2.69 -1.76 42.07
C HIS A 269 -3.14 -2.52 43.33
N LYS A 270 -2.20 -2.97 44.17
CA LYS A 270 -2.53 -3.61 45.45
C LYS A 270 -2.69 -2.54 46.54
N THR A 271 -3.73 -2.70 47.35
CA THR A 271 -3.98 -1.82 48.51
C THR A 271 -2.90 -2.06 49.56
N VAL A 272 -2.14 -1.01 49.85
CA VAL A 272 -1.09 -0.98 50.89
C VAL A 272 -1.70 -0.58 52.24
N LEU A 273 -2.56 0.43 52.25
CA LEU A 273 -3.16 0.95 53.49
C LEU A 273 -4.53 1.57 53.22
N THR A 274 -5.45 1.38 54.16
CA THR A 274 -6.75 2.08 54.18
C THR A 274 -6.92 2.86 55.48
N LYS A 275 -7.44 4.09 55.39
CA LYS A 275 -7.82 4.97 56.52
C LYS A 275 -9.22 5.53 56.30
N THR A 276 -9.98 5.67 57.38
CA THR A 276 -11.31 6.28 57.33
C THR A 276 -11.21 7.78 57.58
N LEU A 277 -11.84 8.57 56.71
CA LEU A 277 -11.96 10.02 56.82
C LEU A 277 -13.15 10.42 57.70
N ASN A 278 -13.05 11.58 58.34
CA ASN A 278 -14.11 12.21 59.11
C ASN A 278 -14.53 13.56 58.48
N SER A 279 -15.36 14.32 59.16
CA SER A 279 -15.85 15.62 58.69
C SER A 279 -14.92 16.80 58.98
N ASN A 280 -13.74 16.58 59.59
CA ASN A 280 -12.85 17.70 59.93
C ASN A 280 -12.33 18.38 58.66
N ARG A 281 -12.18 19.71 58.77
CA ARG A 281 -11.67 20.58 57.71
C ARG A 281 -10.29 20.15 57.21
N ARG A 282 -9.40 19.73 58.12
CA ARG A 282 -8.06 19.24 57.82
C ARG A 282 -7.82 17.94 58.57
N GLN A 283 -7.38 16.91 57.86
CA GLN A 283 -7.09 15.58 58.39
C GLN A 283 -5.69 15.17 57.96
N GLU A 284 -4.88 14.70 58.91
CA GLU A 284 -3.48 14.35 58.67
C GLU A 284 -3.23 12.89 59.06
N PHE A 285 -2.69 12.12 58.11
CA PHE A 285 -2.39 10.70 58.27
C PHE A 285 -0.88 10.49 58.13
N ILE A 286 -0.23 10.07 59.20
CA ILE A 286 1.17 9.65 59.20
C ILE A 286 1.23 8.18 58.79
N ILE A 287 2.00 7.89 57.74
CA ILE A 287 2.12 6.54 57.16
C ILE A 287 3.38 5.88 57.74
N LYS A 288 3.21 4.71 58.36
CA LYS A 288 4.32 3.89 58.89
C LYS A 288 4.46 2.66 57.99
N SER A 289 5.55 2.54 57.25
CA SER A 289 5.87 1.34 56.45
C SER A 289 6.55 0.30 57.35
N ASP A 290 5.96 -0.89 57.46
CA ASP A 290 6.46 -1.99 58.29
C ASP A 290 7.21 -3.02 57.43
N LYS A 291 8.55 -2.98 57.52
CA LYS A 291 9.56 -3.92 56.96
C LYS A 291 9.65 -4.04 55.42
N LYS A 292 10.87 -3.87 54.89
CA LYS A 292 11.16 -3.97 53.44
C LYS A 292 11.45 -5.41 53.02
N ASN A 293 10.78 -5.89 51.97
CA ASN A 293 11.13 -7.14 51.30
C ASN A 293 12.34 -6.90 50.38
N CYS A 294 13.41 -7.67 50.56
CA CYS A 294 14.65 -7.53 49.79
C CYS A 294 15.02 -8.89 49.18
N GLY A 295 15.30 -8.95 47.88
CA GLY A 295 15.34 -10.26 47.20
C GLY A 295 15.95 -10.33 45.80
N GLY A 296 17.12 -9.71 45.56
CA GLY A 296 17.89 -10.00 44.36
C GLY A 296 19.31 -9.39 44.36
N PRO A 297 20.31 -10.07 43.75
CA PRO A 297 21.65 -9.52 43.55
C PRO A 297 21.67 -8.46 42.43
N VAL A 298 22.44 -7.39 42.60
CA VAL A 298 22.74 -6.39 41.56
C VAL A 298 23.98 -6.84 40.77
N LEU A 299 23.85 -7.03 39.45
CA LEU A 299 24.99 -7.18 38.54
C LEU A 299 25.52 -5.79 38.16
N GLU A 300 26.81 -5.58 38.36
CA GLU A 300 27.56 -4.44 37.81
C GLU A 300 27.59 -4.52 36.28
N LYS A 301 27.53 -3.33 35.64
CA LYS A 301 27.69 -2.99 34.21
C LYS A 301 26.47 -3.03 33.28
N ASN A 302 26.26 -1.84 32.71
CA ASN A 302 25.52 -1.44 31.51
C ASN A 302 24.00 -1.21 31.63
N MET A 303 23.58 -0.32 32.53
CA MET A 303 22.26 0.33 32.46
C MET A 303 22.04 1.04 31.10
N ASP A 304 23.09 1.65 30.53
CA ASP A 304 23.03 2.27 29.20
C ASP A 304 22.71 1.25 28.09
N ASP A 305 23.22 0.02 28.18
CA ASP A 305 22.91 -1.04 27.21
C ASP A 305 21.50 -1.59 27.37
N PHE A 306 20.96 -1.60 28.59
CA PHE A 306 19.57 -1.99 28.86
C PHE A 306 18.58 -0.90 28.47
N ASP A 307 18.92 0.38 28.63
CA ASP A 307 18.15 1.51 28.10
C ASP A 307 18.20 1.52 26.57
N GLU A 308 19.36 1.25 25.95
CA GLU A 308 19.46 1.07 24.50
C GLU A 308 18.60 -0.11 24.02
N LEU A 309 18.60 -1.24 24.72
CA LEU A 309 17.74 -2.38 24.42
C LEU A 309 16.24 -2.04 24.59
N ARG A 310 15.89 -1.22 25.59
CA ARG A 310 14.52 -0.72 25.80
C ARG A 310 14.09 0.21 24.67
N GLU A 311 14.94 1.14 24.26
CA GLU A 311 14.65 2.06 23.16
C GLU A 311 14.52 1.32 21.83
N LEU A 312 15.41 0.38 21.52
CA LEU A 312 15.28 -0.49 20.34
C LEU A 312 13.95 -1.27 20.35
N ARG A 313 13.50 -1.72 21.52
CA ARG A 313 12.20 -2.40 21.69
C ARG A 313 11.01 -1.47 21.50
N LEU A 314 11.09 -0.23 22.00
CA LEU A 314 10.03 0.78 21.80
C LEU A 314 9.94 1.19 20.33
N GLU A 315 11.08 1.38 19.66
CA GLU A 315 11.13 1.63 18.23
C GLU A 315 10.50 0.46 17.46
N TYR A 316 10.86 -0.79 17.77
CA TYR A 316 10.27 -2.00 17.17
C TYR A 316 8.74 -2.03 17.31
N ASN A 317 8.20 -1.72 18.49
CA ASN A 317 6.76 -1.70 18.72
C ASN A 317 6.04 -0.60 17.94
N ARG A 318 6.63 0.60 17.83
CA ARG A 318 6.09 1.70 17.01
C ARG A 318 6.10 1.34 15.52
N MET A 319 7.18 0.72 15.04
CA MET A 319 7.25 0.24 13.66
C MET A 319 6.25 -0.87 13.40
N LEU A 320 5.98 -1.75 14.36
CA LEU A 320 4.96 -2.80 14.25
C LEU A 320 3.55 -2.21 14.11
N GLN A 321 3.22 -1.18 14.89
CA GLN A 321 1.94 -0.47 14.76
C GLN A 321 1.80 0.23 13.40
N SER A 322 2.86 0.87 12.91
CA SER A 322 2.87 1.47 11.57
C SER A 322 2.67 0.42 10.47
N PHE A 323 3.32 -0.74 10.62
CA PHE A 323 3.17 -1.89 9.72
C PHE A 323 1.72 -2.41 9.69
N ASP A 324 1.06 -2.52 10.84
CA ASP A 324 -0.35 -2.90 10.92
C ASP A 324 -1.27 -1.89 10.21
N GLN A 325 -1.05 -0.60 10.43
CA GLN A 325 -1.83 0.47 9.79
C GLN A 325 -1.65 0.47 8.27
N SER A 326 -0.44 0.23 7.79
CA SER A 326 -0.13 0.21 6.36
C SER A 326 -0.74 -1.00 5.65
N TRP A 327 -0.82 -2.14 6.34
CA TRP A 327 -1.57 -3.30 5.87
C TRP A 327 -3.07 -3.05 5.81
N LYS A 328 -3.64 -2.35 6.80
CA LYS A 328 -5.05 -1.95 6.78
C LYS A 328 -5.36 -1.09 5.56
N ILE A 329 -4.52 -0.10 5.28
CA ILE A 329 -4.62 0.75 4.08
C ILE A 329 -4.56 -0.09 2.81
N LEU A 330 -3.62 -1.03 2.68
CA LEU A 330 -3.55 -1.92 1.51
C LEU A 330 -4.85 -2.72 1.32
N ILE A 331 -5.48 -3.21 2.39
CA ILE A 331 -6.74 -3.97 2.30
C ILE A 331 -7.88 -3.07 1.85
N GLU A 332 -7.98 -1.87 2.42
CA GLU A 332 -8.98 -0.87 2.06
C GLU A 332 -8.81 -0.40 0.61
N ASP A 333 -7.59 -0.08 0.18
CA ASP A 333 -7.29 0.31 -1.20
C ASP A 333 -7.51 -0.86 -2.18
N SER A 334 -7.26 -2.10 -1.77
CA SER A 334 -7.60 -3.28 -2.57
C SER A 334 -9.12 -3.41 -2.79
N ASP A 335 -9.93 -3.17 -1.76
CA ASP A 335 -11.40 -3.19 -1.86
C ASP A 335 -11.92 -2.07 -2.76
N ARG A 336 -11.39 -0.85 -2.57
CA ARG A 336 -11.73 0.33 -3.39
C ARG A 336 -11.32 0.13 -4.86
N TYR A 337 -10.17 -0.48 -5.11
CA TYR A 337 -9.75 -0.82 -6.47
C TYR A 337 -10.67 -1.85 -7.12
N ILE A 338 -11.14 -2.87 -6.37
CA ILE A 338 -12.11 -3.84 -6.89
C ILE A 338 -13.40 -3.13 -7.29
N LYS A 339 -13.88 -2.20 -6.44
CA LYS A 339 -15.05 -1.37 -6.75
C LYS A 339 -14.85 -0.52 -8.00
N ALA A 340 -13.70 0.14 -8.14
CA ALA A 340 -13.38 0.94 -9.32
C ALA A 340 -13.27 0.09 -10.59
N SER A 341 -12.66 -1.09 -10.50
CA SER A 341 -12.34 -1.94 -11.65
C SER A 341 -13.46 -2.89 -12.08
N ASN A 342 -14.55 -2.95 -11.32
CA ASN A 342 -15.75 -3.70 -11.67
C ASN A 342 -16.62 -2.92 -12.66
N LYS A 343 -16.64 -3.36 -13.92
CA LYS A 343 -17.47 -2.74 -14.96
C LYS A 343 -18.98 -2.76 -14.66
N ASN A 344 -19.47 -3.75 -13.90
CA ASN A 344 -20.89 -3.84 -13.56
C ASN A 344 -21.30 -2.84 -12.47
N ASN A 345 -20.34 -2.36 -11.69
CA ASN A 345 -20.60 -1.42 -10.59
C ASN A 345 -20.08 -0.02 -10.91
N ASN A 346 -19.31 0.19 -11.99
CA ASN A 346 -18.75 1.47 -12.39
C ASN A 346 -19.45 2.04 -13.64
N ASP A 347 -20.35 2.99 -13.42
CA ASP A 347 -21.14 3.66 -14.47
C ASP A 347 -20.32 4.52 -15.44
N PHE A 348 -19.07 4.79 -15.08
CA PHE A 348 -18.12 5.56 -15.86
C PHE A 348 -17.23 4.69 -16.76
N ALA A 349 -17.22 3.37 -16.57
CA ALA A 349 -16.37 2.48 -17.35
C ALA A 349 -16.61 2.62 -18.87
N ASN A 350 -15.52 2.75 -19.63
CA ASN A 350 -15.54 3.01 -21.07
C ASN A 350 -16.33 4.26 -21.48
N SER A 351 -16.19 5.36 -20.72
CA SER A 351 -16.84 6.63 -21.05
C SER A 351 -15.91 7.83 -20.82
N TYR A 352 -16.28 8.97 -21.39
CA TYR A 352 -15.61 10.24 -21.10
C TYR A 352 -16.26 10.89 -19.89
N VAL A 353 -15.43 11.33 -18.95
CA VAL A 353 -15.88 11.89 -17.67
C VAL A 353 -15.17 13.21 -17.40
N ARG A 354 -15.95 14.25 -17.11
CA ARG A 354 -15.45 15.57 -16.73
C ARG A 354 -15.53 15.76 -15.22
N ASP A 355 -14.42 16.14 -14.63
CA ASP A 355 -14.35 16.65 -13.27
C ASP A 355 -14.88 18.08 -13.25
N LYS A 356 -16.07 18.31 -12.66
CA LYS A 356 -16.70 19.65 -12.66
C LYS A 356 -15.90 20.69 -11.90
N SER A 357 -15.06 20.27 -10.94
CA SER A 357 -14.30 21.21 -10.09
C SER A 357 -13.20 21.94 -10.87
N SER A 358 -12.59 21.27 -11.85
CA SER A 358 -11.51 21.81 -12.68
C SER A 358 -11.88 22.00 -14.15
N GLY A 359 -12.98 21.38 -14.60
CA GLY A 359 -13.34 21.29 -16.01
C GLY A 359 -12.53 20.28 -16.81
N ALA A 360 -11.60 19.55 -16.17
CA ALA A 360 -10.76 18.57 -16.84
C ALA A 360 -11.58 17.36 -17.29
N VAL A 361 -11.42 16.96 -18.55
CA VAL A 361 -12.08 15.79 -19.14
C VAL A 361 -11.07 14.65 -19.24
N GLY A 362 -11.50 13.44 -18.90
CA GLY A 362 -10.68 12.24 -19.06
C GLY A 362 -11.48 11.07 -19.61
N TYR A 363 -10.77 10.12 -20.20
CA TYR A 363 -11.33 8.83 -20.58
C TYR A 363 -11.20 7.85 -19.43
N VAL A 364 -12.30 7.19 -19.05
CA VAL A 364 -12.30 6.14 -18.03
C VAL A 364 -12.24 4.77 -18.70
N THR A 365 -11.19 4.00 -18.42
CA THR A 365 -11.02 2.65 -18.98
C THR A 365 -12.08 1.67 -18.45
N SER A 366 -12.15 0.46 -19.03
CA SER A 366 -13.02 -0.62 -18.53
C SER A 366 -12.70 -1.06 -17.09
N ARG A 367 -11.61 -0.57 -16.52
CA ARG A 367 -11.08 -0.88 -15.19
C ARG A 367 -11.17 0.33 -14.24
N GLY A 368 -11.93 1.36 -14.60
CA GLY A 368 -12.16 2.53 -13.76
C GLY A 368 -10.98 3.50 -13.68
N VAL A 369 -9.98 3.36 -14.56
CA VAL A 369 -8.82 4.27 -14.59
C VAL A 369 -9.18 5.50 -15.41
N TRP A 370 -9.22 6.67 -14.76
CA TRP A 370 -9.45 7.97 -15.40
C TRP A 370 -8.13 8.52 -15.94
N LYS A 371 -8.07 8.74 -17.26
CA LYS A 371 -6.90 9.27 -17.97
C LYS A 371 -7.20 10.64 -18.55
N TRP A 372 -6.42 11.64 -18.16
CA TRP A 372 -6.65 13.03 -18.54
C TRP A 372 -6.48 13.25 -20.05
N ILE A 373 -7.42 13.96 -20.67
CA ILE A 373 -7.31 14.49 -22.03
C ILE A 373 -6.83 15.94 -21.90
N SER A 374 -5.58 16.16 -22.27
CA SER A 374 -4.87 17.41 -22.00
C SER A 374 -5.36 18.61 -22.81
N ASN A 375 -5.88 18.38 -24.02
CA ASN A 375 -6.35 19.43 -24.91
C ASN A 375 -7.35 18.90 -25.96
N PRO A 376 -8.11 19.78 -26.66
CA PRO A 376 -9.10 19.36 -27.64
C PRO A 376 -8.57 18.58 -28.84
N THR A 377 -7.38 18.94 -29.35
CA THR A 377 -6.73 18.23 -30.47
C THR A 377 -6.46 16.78 -30.10
N GLN A 378 -6.00 16.54 -28.87
CA GLN A 378 -5.82 15.19 -28.34
C GLN A 378 -7.15 14.44 -28.26
N GLY A 379 -8.19 15.06 -27.70
CA GLY A 379 -9.53 14.46 -27.64
C GLY A 379 -10.09 14.08 -29.03
N ASP A 380 -9.90 14.96 -30.01
CA ASP A 380 -10.31 14.73 -31.40
C ASP A 380 -9.51 13.63 -32.08
N SER A 381 -8.25 13.45 -31.68
CA SER A 381 -7.39 12.39 -32.21
C SER A 381 -7.76 10.99 -31.69
N ILE A 382 -8.35 10.88 -30.48
CA ILE A 382 -8.63 9.58 -29.83
C ILE A 382 -10.07 9.09 -30.03
N GLN A 383 -11.04 9.98 -30.22
CA GLN A 383 -12.44 9.60 -30.34
C GLN A 383 -12.67 8.60 -31.48
N GLY A 384 -13.43 7.53 -31.23
CA GLY A 384 -13.72 6.48 -32.21
C GLY A 384 -12.53 5.59 -32.62
N ARG A 385 -11.33 5.77 -32.04
CA ARG A 385 -10.20 4.86 -32.28
C ARG A 385 -10.23 3.65 -31.35
N GLY A 386 -10.07 2.44 -31.90
CA GLY A 386 -10.18 1.19 -31.14
C GLY A 386 -11.56 1.05 -30.49
N GLU A 387 -11.62 0.81 -29.18
CA GLU A 387 -12.88 0.79 -28.41
C GLU A 387 -13.23 2.18 -27.80
N CYS A 388 -12.60 3.29 -28.23
CA CYS A 388 -12.94 4.61 -27.69
C CYS A 388 -14.36 5.00 -28.13
N PRO A 389 -15.22 5.52 -27.24
CA PRO A 389 -16.52 6.05 -27.64
C PRO A 389 -16.39 7.17 -28.68
N GLY A 390 -17.41 7.33 -29.52
CA GLY A 390 -17.52 8.50 -30.39
C GLY A 390 -17.89 9.75 -29.58
N ASN A 391 -17.47 10.92 -30.05
CA ASN A 391 -17.80 12.23 -29.45
C ASN A 391 -17.32 12.38 -28.00
N TRP A 392 -16.03 12.65 -27.81
CA TRP A 392 -15.46 12.85 -26.47
C TRP A 392 -16.00 14.08 -25.72
N ARG A 393 -16.60 15.04 -26.45
CA ARG A 393 -17.27 16.21 -25.87
C ARG A 393 -18.63 15.88 -25.25
N GLY A 394 -19.19 14.70 -25.52
CA GLY A 394 -20.38 14.15 -24.85
C GLY A 394 -20.06 13.50 -23.50
N TYR A 395 -19.10 14.06 -22.75
CA TYR A 395 -18.67 13.52 -21.46
C TYR A 395 -19.79 13.57 -20.41
N LYS A 396 -19.70 12.67 -19.42
CA LYS A 396 -20.52 12.72 -18.20
C LYS A 396 -19.84 13.60 -17.16
N ASP A 397 -20.60 14.45 -16.49
CA ASP A 397 -20.09 15.26 -15.39
C ASP A 397 -20.01 14.46 -14.10
N THR A 398 -18.95 14.70 -13.32
CA THR A 398 -18.86 14.18 -11.96
C THR A 398 -18.12 15.10 -10.99
N THR A 399 -18.37 14.94 -9.69
CA THR A 399 -17.72 15.67 -8.59
C THR A 399 -17.15 14.74 -7.53
N ALA A 400 -16.09 15.16 -6.85
CA ALA A 400 -15.53 14.39 -5.75
C ALA A 400 -16.50 14.35 -4.55
N ASP A 401 -16.67 13.17 -3.95
CA ASP A 401 -17.50 12.98 -2.77
C ASP A 401 -16.99 13.83 -1.60
N THR A 402 -17.92 14.23 -0.71
CA THR A 402 -17.59 15.06 0.45
C THR A 402 -16.52 14.39 1.33
N GLY A 403 -15.44 15.12 1.59
CA GLY A 403 -14.35 14.67 2.46
C GLY A 403 -13.16 14.02 1.74
N GLN A 404 -13.21 13.85 0.42
CA GLN A 404 -12.04 13.56 -0.41
C GLN A 404 -11.01 14.70 -0.34
N LEU A 405 -9.73 14.35 -0.28
CA LEU A 405 -8.64 15.34 -0.22
C LEU A 405 -8.35 15.98 -1.59
N TYR A 406 -8.62 15.23 -2.65
CA TYR A 406 -8.41 15.63 -4.04
C TYR A 406 -9.65 15.35 -4.87
N SER A 407 -9.77 16.06 -5.99
CA SER A 407 -10.62 15.63 -7.09
C SER A 407 -9.84 14.67 -7.99
N ILE A 408 -10.53 13.92 -8.86
CA ILE A 408 -9.84 13.00 -9.79
C ILE A 408 -8.86 13.74 -10.70
N SER A 409 -9.10 15.01 -11.02
CA SER A 409 -8.18 15.79 -11.86
C SER A 409 -6.91 16.22 -11.11
N SER A 410 -7.00 16.55 -9.81
CA SER A 410 -5.87 17.02 -9.00
C SER A 410 -5.13 15.92 -8.23
N ALA A 411 -5.65 14.70 -8.19
CA ALA A 411 -5.05 13.60 -7.45
C ALA A 411 -3.71 13.12 -8.05
N PRO A 412 -2.78 12.59 -7.23
CA PRO A 412 -1.59 11.90 -7.71
C PRO A 412 -1.93 10.65 -8.53
N GLU A 413 -1.05 10.26 -9.47
CA GLU A 413 -1.22 9.03 -10.24
C GLU A 413 -1.24 7.79 -9.32
N GLY A 414 -2.21 6.90 -9.55
CA GLY A 414 -2.47 5.70 -8.75
C GLY A 414 -3.42 5.92 -7.57
N GLU A 415 -3.79 7.16 -7.26
CA GLU A 415 -4.73 7.46 -6.18
C GLU A 415 -6.17 7.06 -6.57
N ILE A 416 -6.91 6.47 -5.63
CA ILE A 416 -8.32 6.14 -5.81
C ILE A 416 -9.15 7.26 -5.22
N ILE A 417 -10.03 7.86 -6.02
CA ILE A 417 -10.91 8.96 -5.62
C ILE A 417 -12.34 8.55 -5.87
N LYS A 418 -13.21 8.81 -4.89
CA LYS A 418 -14.64 8.56 -5.02
C LYS A 418 -15.32 9.79 -5.63
N MET A 419 -15.92 9.60 -6.80
CA MET A 419 -16.55 10.64 -7.63
C MET A 419 -18.04 10.29 -7.82
N ASP A 420 -18.94 11.10 -7.25
CA ASP A 420 -20.39 10.88 -7.16
C ASP A 420 -20.78 9.43 -6.83
N GLY A 421 -20.22 8.90 -5.74
CA GLY A 421 -20.49 7.55 -5.28
C GLY A 421 -19.65 6.45 -5.94
N GLN A 422 -18.95 6.74 -7.04
CA GLN A 422 -18.17 5.76 -7.82
C GLN A 422 -16.66 5.90 -7.58
N GLU A 423 -15.96 4.79 -7.30
CA GLU A 423 -14.50 4.83 -7.15
C GLU A 423 -13.83 4.91 -8.54
N LEU A 424 -12.95 5.89 -8.74
CA LEU A 424 -12.13 6.07 -9.93
C LEU A 424 -10.66 6.10 -9.55
N ILE A 425 -9.81 5.52 -10.39
CA ILE A 425 -8.36 5.49 -10.20
C ILE A 425 -7.74 6.56 -11.08
N LYS A 426 -6.94 7.46 -10.51
CA LYS A 426 -6.17 8.41 -11.32
C LYS A 426 -5.10 7.68 -12.10
N GLY A 427 -5.17 7.73 -13.43
CA GLY A 427 -4.12 7.22 -14.32
C GLY A 427 -3.29 8.35 -14.93
N SER A 428 -2.24 7.95 -15.64
CA SER A 428 -1.49 8.83 -16.54
C SER A 428 -2.38 9.48 -17.59
N ASN A 429 -1.90 10.57 -18.19
CA ASN A 429 -2.58 11.27 -19.27
C ASN A 429 -2.79 10.34 -20.48
N MET A 430 -3.82 10.65 -21.28
CA MET A 430 -3.97 10.09 -22.62
C MET A 430 -2.80 10.54 -23.50
N LEU A 431 -2.34 9.65 -24.37
CA LEU A 431 -1.41 9.99 -25.44
C LEU A 431 -2.20 10.42 -26.68
N ASP A 432 -1.58 11.22 -27.54
CA ASP A 432 -2.17 11.57 -28.84
C ASP A 432 -2.36 10.31 -29.68
N SER A 433 -3.47 10.21 -30.40
CA SER A 433 -3.79 9.08 -31.27
C SER A 433 -3.94 7.71 -30.58
N GLN A 434 -3.91 7.65 -29.24
CA GLN A 434 -4.05 6.42 -28.46
C GLN A 434 -5.45 5.80 -28.63
N THR A 435 -5.54 4.48 -28.81
CA THR A 435 -6.84 3.79 -28.79
C THR A 435 -7.26 3.43 -27.36
N CYS A 436 -8.54 3.13 -27.19
CA CYS A 436 -9.09 2.63 -25.94
C CYS A 436 -9.35 1.13 -26.06
N GLY A 437 -9.29 0.40 -24.94
CA GLY A 437 -10.03 -0.85 -24.82
C GLY A 437 -9.25 -2.13 -24.54
N TYR A 438 -7.92 -2.13 -24.49
CA TYR A 438 -7.20 -3.36 -24.10
C TYR A 438 -6.73 -3.42 -22.66
N ALA A 439 -6.83 -2.34 -21.88
CA ALA A 439 -6.47 -2.34 -20.45
C ALA A 439 -7.10 -3.51 -19.68
N GLY A 440 -6.26 -4.33 -19.04
CA GLY A 440 -6.64 -5.53 -18.30
C GLY A 440 -6.99 -6.75 -19.18
N LYS A 441 -6.79 -6.68 -20.50
CA LYS A 441 -7.15 -7.74 -21.45
C LYS A 441 -5.90 -8.38 -22.08
N ASN A 442 -6.04 -9.65 -22.45
CA ASN A 442 -5.06 -10.32 -23.31
C ASN A 442 -5.35 -9.99 -24.77
N VAL A 443 -4.32 -9.64 -25.53
CA VAL A 443 -4.38 -9.22 -26.93
C VAL A 443 -3.48 -10.11 -27.76
N TYR A 444 -4.04 -10.80 -28.75
CA TYR A 444 -3.31 -11.60 -29.73
C TYR A 444 -3.26 -10.86 -31.06
N VAL A 445 -2.04 -10.64 -31.56
CA VAL A 445 -1.80 -9.86 -32.77
C VAL A 445 -1.77 -10.78 -33.98
N THR A 446 -2.72 -10.56 -34.89
CA THR A 446 -2.96 -11.44 -36.05
C THR A 446 -2.90 -10.71 -37.38
N LYS A 447 -2.68 -9.40 -37.38
CA LYS A 447 -2.54 -8.59 -38.60
C LYS A 447 -1.20 -7.84 -38.55
N PRO A 448 -0.38 -7.88 -39.62
CA PRO A 448 0.86 -7.13 -39.71
C PRO A 448 0.59 -5.62 -39.80
N ALA A 449 1.65 -4.80 -39.73
CA ALA A 449 1.53 -3.38 -40.04
C ALA A 449 1.11 -3.20 -41.51
N THR A 450 0.24 -2.23 -41.76
CA THR A 450 -0.16 -1.89 -43.14
C THR A 450 0.89 -0.95 -43.75
N PRO A 451 1.69 -1.38 -44.74
CA PRO A 451 2.72 -0.53 -45.32
C PRO A 451 2.10 0.55 -46.21
N SER A 452 2.67 1.75 -46.16
CA SER A 452 2.25 2.92 -46.94
C SER A 452 3.21 3.19 -48.11
N ASN A 453 2.92 4.21 -48.92
CA ASN A 453 3.80 4.72 -49.98
C ASN A 453 4.38 3.65 -50.94
N PRO A 454 3.53 2.86 -51.64
CA PRO A 454 4.02 1.94 -52.65
C PRO A 454 4.70 2.72 -53.80
N GLN A 455 5.97 2.44 -54.07
CA GLN A 455 6.74 3.07 -55.15
C GLN A 455 7.31 2.00 -56.07
N TYR A 456 7.37 2.32 -57.36
CA TYR A 456 8.08 1.52 -58.35
C TYR A 456 9.50 2.05 -58.53
N GLU A 457 10.50 1.22 -58.27
CA GLU A 457 11.93 1.59 -58.29
C GLU A 457 12.60 1.33 -59.64
N GLY A 458 11.94 0.58 -60.53
CA GLY A 458 12.49 0.24 -61.84
C GLY A 458 12.70 -1.25 -62.08
N CYS A 459 13.24 -1.54 -63.26
CA CYS A 459 13.59 -2.88 -63.72
C CYS A 459 15.01 -3.23 -63.27
N VAL A 460 15.16 -4.35 -62.56
CA VAL A 460 16.42 -4.74 -61.92
C VAL A 460 16.79 -6.19 -62.22
N THR A 461 18.09 -6.48 -62.13
CA THR A 461 18.65 -7.84 -62.11
C THR A 461 19.27 -8.13 -60.74
N GLY A 462 19.48 -9.41 -60.45
CA GLY A 462 20.06 -9.88 -59.19
C GLY A 462 19.09 -10.75 -58.40
N ASN A 463 19.24 -10.76 -57.07
CA ASN A 463 18.42 -11.60 -56.19
C ASN A 463 17.03 -10.98 -55.95
N PRO A 464 15.94 -11.57 -56.49
CA PRO A 464 14.58 -11.02 -56.33
C PRO A 464 13.99 -11.27 -54.94
N GLY A 465 14.63 -12.12 -54.13
CA GLY A 465 14.13 -12.54 -52.82
C GLY A 465 13.41 -13.88 -52.87
N GLU A 466 12.61 -14.16 -51.84
CA GLU A 466 11.92 -15.43 -51.68
C GLU A 466 10.72 -15.52 -52.62
N TYR A 467 10.72 -16.50 -53.52
CA TYR A 467 9.58 -16.79 -54.39
C TYR A 467 8.37 -17.28 -53.58
N GLN A 468 7.21 -16.66 -53.80
CA GLN A 468 5.96 -16.96 -53.11
C GLN A 468 5.14 -17.97 -53.92
N SER A 469 5.63 -19.23 -53.95
CA SER A 469 5.06 -20.30 -54.79
C SER A 469 3.59 -20.60 -54.51
N ASP A 470 3.15 -20.39 -53.28
CA ASP A 470 1.77 -20.64 -52.84
C ASP A 470 0.76 -19.63 -53.41
N LEU A 471 1.23 -18.48 -53.91
CA LEU A 471 0.39 -17.51 -54.64
C LEU A 471 0.31 -17.80 -56.14
N GLY A 472 1.19 -18.65 -56.69
CA GLY A 472 1.39 -18.78 -58.13
C GLY A 472 1.69 -17.41 -58.77
N ASN A 473 0.91 -17.06 -59.79
CA ASN A 473 0.94 -15.71 -60.37
C ASN A 473 0.06 -14.77 -59.54
N ALA A 474 0.67 -13.76 -58.94
CA ALA A 474 0.00 -12.82 -58.06
C ALA A 474 -0.22 -11.47 -58.74
N SER A 475 -1.35 -10.82 -58.43
CA SER A 475 -1.55 -9.40 -58.68
C SER A 475 -0.67 -8.54 -57.75
N VAL A 476 -0.51 -7.26 -58.10
CA VAL A 476 0.24 -6.32 -57.25
C VAL A 476 -0.32 -6.22 -55.84
N ALA A 477 -1.64 -6.19 -55.70
CA ALA A 477 -2.29 -6.14 -54.39
C ALA A 477 -1.99 -7.40 -53.55
N GLN A 478 -1.98 -8.59 -54.16
CA GLN A 478 -1.68 -9.84 -53.47
C GLN A 478 -0.22 -9.92 -53.03
N CYS A 479 0.72 -9.57 -53.92
CA CYS A 479 2.14 -9.62 -53.59
C CYS A 479 2.55 -8.54 -52.58
N ARG A 480 1.99 -7.33 -52.68
CA ARG A 480 2.15 -6.27 -51.66
C ARG A 480 1.61 -6.72 -50.30
N GLN A 481 0.43 -7.37 -50.27
CA GLN A 481 -0.11 -7.92 -49.04
C GLN A 481 0.80 -9.00 -48.46
N ARG A 482 1.37 -9.88 -49.30
CA ARG A 482 2.32 -10.89 -48.85
C ARG A 482 3.62 -10.29 -48.32
N ALA A 483 4.11 -9.22 -48.94
CA ALA A 483 5.27 -8.47 -48.45
C ALA A 483 4.99 -7.91 -47.05
N ALA A 484 3.81 -7.31 -46.84
CA ALA A 484 3.37 -6.85 -45.53
C ALA A 484 3.26 -8.00 -44.51
N ASP A 485 2.67 -9.12 -44.90
CA ASP A 485 2.51 -10.32 -44.07
C ASP A 485 3.86 -10.92 -43.63
N LYS A 486 4.91 -10.73 -44.43
CA LYS A 486 6.30 -11.11 -44.13
C LYS A 486 7.14 -9.97 -43.53
N GLY A 487 6.56 -8.79 -43.29
CA GLY A 487 7.26 -7.62 -42.75
C GLY A 487 8.32 -7.03 -43.68
N SER A 488 8.24 -7.30 -44.98
CA SER A 488 9.15 -6.76 -45.99
C SER A 488 8.58 -5.49 -46.61
N ASN A 489 9.42 -4.46 -46.67
CA ASN A 489 9.13 -3.25 -47.43
C ASN A 489 9.39 -3.42 -48.93
N VAL A 490 9.97 -4.54 -49.37
CA VAL A 490 10.36 -4.80 -50.76
C VAL A 490 9.62 -6.01 -51.31
N TYR A 491 9.05 -5.86 -52.49
CA TYR A 491 8.50 -6.95 -53.30
C TYR A 491 8.80 -6.74 -54.78
N MET A 492 8.91 -7.83 -55.52
CA MET A 492 9.28 -7.81 -56.92
C MET A 492 8.44 -8.79 -57.73
N PHE A 493 8.28 -8.52 -59.03
CA PHE A 493 7.65 -9.47 -59.95
C PHE A 493 8.61 -9.90 -61.04
N GLY A 494 8.60 -11.22 -61.29
CA GLY A 494 9.25 -11.81 -62.45
C GLY A 494 8.45 -11.63 -63.73
N LYS A 495 8.75 -12.47 -64.72
CA LYS A 495 8.10 -12.47 -66.04
C LYS A 495 6.60 -12.71 -65.94
N GLN A 496 5.82 -11.83 -66.56
CA GLN A 496 4.36 -11.95 -66.61
C GLN A 496 3.94 -13.21 -67.39
N ASP A 497 2.86 -13.84 -66.94
CA ASP A 497 2.20 -14.94 -67.65
C ASP A 497 0.96 -14.43 -68.42
N GLY A 498 1.10 -14.30 -69.74
CA GLY A 498 0.05 -13.83 -70.64
C GLY A 498 -0.42 -12.39 -70.37
N SER A 499 -1.68 -12.08 -70.69
CA SER A 499 -2.29 -10.73 -70.56
C SER A 499 -3.02 -10.49 -69.22
N THR A 500 -2.81 -11.35 -68.23
CA THR A 500 -3.65 -11.44 -67.01
C THR A 500 -3.39 -10.38 -65.95
N GLY A 501 -2.31 -9.59 -66.08
CA GLY A 501 -1.90 -8.63 -65.04
C GLY A 501 -1.42 -9.29 -63.75
N THR A 502 -0.91 -10.54 -63.83
CA THR A 502 -0.37 -11.30 -62.71
C THR A 502 0.99 -11.90 -63.08
N ALA A 503 1.86 -12.08 -62.09
CA ALA A 503 3.20 -12.62 -62.31
C ALA A 503 3.75 -13.30 -61.05
N PRO A 504 4.83 -14.11 -61.17
CA PRO A 504 5.55 -14.67 -60.03
C PRO A 504 5.98 -13.57 -59.04
N CYS A 505 5.55 -13.70 -57.79
CA CYS A 505 5.81 -12.75 -56.71
C CYS A 505 7.05 -13.15 -55.91
N TYR A 506 7.94 -12.20 -55.67
CA TYR A 506 9.12 -12.36 -54.82
C TYR A 506 9.14 -11.30 -53.72
N VAL A 507 9.57 -11.69 -52.52
CA VAL A 507 9.54 -10.81 -51.34
C VAL A 507 10.91 -10.73 -50.69
N GLY A 508 11.32 -9.52 -50.28
CA GLY A 508 12.55 -9.31 -49.49
C GLY A 508 13.85 -9.35 -50.31
N GLY A 509 13.77 -9.19 -51.63
CA GLY A 509 14.94 -9.19 -52.51
C GLY A 509 15.86 -8.00 -52.35
N SER A 510 17.14 -8.20 -52.69
CA SER A 510 18.18 -7.18 -52.70
C SER A 510 18.59 -6.74 -54.12
N ALA A 511 17.90 -7.20 -55.16
CA ALA A 511 18.16 -6.81 -56.54
C ALA A 511 18.23 -5.28 -56.71
N GLY A 512 19.24 -4.84 -57.46
CA GLY A 512 19.57 -3.43 -57.64
C GLY A 512 20.38 -3.12 -58.89
N GLY A 513 20.73 -4.11 -59.72
CA GLY A 513 21.36 -3.85 -61.01
C GLY A 513 20.33 -3.28 -61.97
N ILE A 514 20.23 -1.95 -62.06
CA ILE A 514 19.26 -1.24 -62.90
C ILE A 514 19.53 -1.58 -64.37
N VAL A 515 18.48 -1.98 -65.08
CA VAL A 515 18.53 -2.28 -66.52
C VAL A 515 17.48 -1.48 -67.26
N ASN A 516 17.55 -1.48 -68.60
CA ASN A 516 16.58 -0.75 -69.41
C ASN A 516 15.16 -1.27 -69.15
N ASP A 517 14.39 -0.44 -68.48
CA ASP A 517 13.04 -0.72 -68.03
C ASP A 517 12.07 -0.97 -69.19
N THR A 518 12.10 -0.14 -70.24
CA THR A 518 11.24 -0.32 -71.43
C THR A 518 11.56 -1.56 -72.26
N THR A 519 12.81 -2.06 -72.20
CA THR A 519 13.25 -3.21 -72.99
C THR A 519 13.05 -4.52 -72.24
N TYR A 520 13.35 -4.54 -70.94
CA TYR A 520 13.46 -5.78 -70.18
C TYR A 520 12.42 -5.95 -69.09
N CYS A 521 11.58 -4.94 -68.84
CA CYS A 521 10.35 -5.09 -68.06
C CYS A 521 9.16 -4.68 -68.91
N TYR A 522 8.06 -5.43 -68.82
CA TYR A 522 6.87 -5.15 -69.63
C TYR A 522 6.03 -4.07 -68.96
N SER A 523 5.64 -3.05 -69.74
CA SER A 523 4.66 -2.04 -69.36
C SER A 523 3.61 -1.91 -70.45
N THR A 524 2.35 -2.20 -70.13
CA THR A 524 1.19 -1.90 -71.00
C THR A 524 0.71 -0.44 -70.81
N GLY A 525 1.58 0.46 -70.38
CA GLY A 525 1.32 1.89 -70.30
C GLY A 525 0.68 2.39 -69.01
N LYS A 526 0.34 1.52 -68.03
CA LYS A 526 0.05 1.88 -66.63
C LYS A 526 0.45 0.76 -65.66
N ASP A 527 0.73 1.16 -64.42
CA ASP A 527 0.89 0.30 -63.23
C ASP A 527 -0.20 -0.80 -63.24
N PRO A 528 0.13 -2.11 -63.16
CA PRO A 528 1.42 -2.69 -62.76
C PRO A 528 2.40 -3.09 -63.89
N ARG A 529 3.70 -2.94 -63.60
CA ARG A 529 4.83 -3.42 -64.40
C ARG A 529 5.34 -4.77 -63.91
N PHE A 530 5.85 -5.58 -64.83
CA PHE A 530 6.35 -6.93 -64.56
C PHE A 530 7.76 -7.16 -65.12
N GLY A 531 8.49 -8.11 -64.54
CA GLY A 531 9.80 -8.50 -64.98
C GLY A 531 9.80 -9.16 -66.36
N GLY A 532 10.99 -9.51 -66.83
CA GLY A 532 11.23 -10.10 -68.14
C GLY A 532 12.55 -10.86 -68.13
N GLU A 533 13.31 -10.73 -69.21
CA GLU A 533 14.54 -11.48 -69.39
C GLU A 533 15.46 -10.73 -70.36
N ILE A 534 16.74 -10.61 -70.01
CA ILE A 534 17.79 -10.19 -70.92
C ILE A 534 18.15 -11.42 -71.75
N PRO A 535 18.00 -11.40 -73.10
CA PRO A 535 18.33 -12.54 -73.94
C PRO A 535 19.79 -12.97 -73.78
N GLY A 536 20.03 -14.27 -73.76
CA GLY A 536 21.38 -14.83 -73.80
C GLY A 536 22.07 -14.51 -75.12
N TYR A 537 23.40 -14.40 -75.10
CA TYR A 537 24.19 -14.09 -76.29
C TYR A 537 25.56 -14.79 -76.26
N THR A 538 26.17 -14.98 -77.43
CA THR A 538 27.48 -15.65 -77.54
C THR A 538 28.57 -14.65 -77.92
N THR A 539 29.58 -14.50 -77.06
CA THR A 539 30.76 -13.69 -77.38
C THR A 539 31.84 -14.54 -78.06
N LYS A 540 32.51 -13.97 -79.06
CA LYS A 540 33.67 -14.60 -79.72
C LYS A 540 34.94 -13.89 -79.30
N HIS A 541 35.94 -14.62 -78.83
CA HIS A 541 37.28 -14.07 -78.61
C HIS A 541 38.35 -14.95 -79.27
N LYS A 542 39.37 -14.30 -79.84
CA LYS A 542 40.52 -14.98 -80.45
C LYS A 542 41.52 -15.34 -79.36
N ALA A 543 41.81 -16.64 -79.20
CA ALA A 543 42.91 -17.09 -78.36
C ALA A 543 44.26 -16.79 -79.02
N ARG A 544 45.32 -16.78 -78.22
CA ARG A 544 46.71 -16.41 -78.59
C ARG A 544 47.30 -17.24 -79.76
N PHE A 545 46.64 -18.33 -80.17
CA PHE A 545 47.05 -19.22 -81.27
C PHE A 545 45.99 -19.39 -82.38
N GLY A 546 45.16 -18.38 -82.64
CA GLY A 546 44.25 -18.37 -83.79
C GLY A 546 42.97 -19.22 -83.66
N ARG A 547 42.79 -19.92 -82.53
CA ARG A 547 41.52 -20.62 -82.21
C ARG A 547 40.48 -19.61 -81.70
N THR A 548 39.27 -19.69 -82.26
CA THR A 548 38.14 -18.85 -81.83
C THR A 548 37.36 -19.56 -80.74
N HIS A 549 37.29 -18.98 -79.55
CA HIS A 549 36.45 -19.48 -78.47
C HIS A 549 35.11 -18.75 -78.47
N HIS A 550 34.05 -19.54 -78.34
CA HIS A 550 32.68 -19.06 -78.17
C HIS A 550 32.32 -19.22 -76.69
N THR A 551 32.01 -18.12 -76.03
CA THR A 551 31.48 -18.14 -74.66
C THR A 551 30.01 -17.80 -74.74
N TYR A 552 29.15 -18.75 -74.39
CA TYR A 552 27.71 -18.54 -74.29
C TYR A 552 27.38 -17.90 -72.93
N HIS A 553 26.73 -16.75 -72.97
CA HIS A 553 26.17 -16.10 -71.78
C HIS A 553 24.68 -16.45 -71.73
N PRO A 554 24.21 -17.15 -70.68
CA PRO A 554 22.82 -17.52 -70.56
C PRO A 554 21.94 -16.28 -70.38
N PRO A 555 20.64 -16.37 -70.70
CA PRO A 555 19.69 -15.31 -70.39
C PRO A 555 19.66 -14.97 -68.90
N VAL A 556 19.41 -13.69 -68.59
CA VAL A 556 19.37 -13.19 -67.21
C VAL A 556 17.96 -12.70 -66.89
N PRO A 557 17.27 -13.25 -65.88
CA PRO A 557 15.94 -12.78 -65.52
C PRO A 557 16.00 -11.36 -64.95
N THR A 558 15.00 -10.56 -65.30
CA THR A 558 14.79 -9.21 -64.76
C THR A 558 13.52 -9.17 -63.93
N TYR A 559 13.48 -8.23 -62.99
CA TYR A 559 12.40 -8.09 -62.03
C TYR A 559 11.96 -6.64 -61.93
N SER A 560 10.66 -6.43 -61.81
CA SER A 560 10.09 -5.13 -61.49
C SER A 560 10.10 -4.94 -59.98
N LYS A 561 10.84 -3.97 -59.47
CA LYS A 561 11.02 -3.75 -58.03
C LYS A 561 10.06 -2.70 -57.50
N TYR A 562 9.39 -3.03 -56.39
CA TYR A 562 8.53 -2.12 -55.66
C TYR A 562 8.96 -2.03 -54.20
N THR A 563 8.85 -0.82 -53.65
CA THR A 563 9.15 -0.49 -52.26
C THR A 563 7.91 0.06 -51.57
N THR A 564 7.86 -0.07 -50.25
CA THR A 564 6.83 0.48 -49.35
C THR A 564 7.51 0.96 -48.07
N GLU A 565 6.76 1.64 -47.22
CA GLU A 565 7.26 2.12 -45.93
C GLU A 565 6.41 1.58 -44.78
N GLY A 566 7.07 1.21 -43.67
CA GLY A 566 6.41 0.84 -42.42
C GLY A 566 5.96 -0.62 -42.31
N ALA A 567 6.41 -1.53 -43.17
CA ALA A 567 6.19 -2.96 -42.96
C ALA A 567 6.86 -3.43 -41.66
N ASN A 568 6.06 -4.08 -40.79
CA ASN A 568 6.49 -4.54 -39.48
C ASN A 568 5.61 -5.71 -39.02
N ILE A 569 6.25 -6.77 -38.53
CA ILE A 569 5.59 -7.98 -38.01
C ILE A 569 6.11 -8.37 -36.62
N SER A 570 6.82 -7.48 -35.93
CA SER A 570 7.52 -7.79 -34.68
C SER A 570 6.60 -8.32 -33.58
N ALA A 571 5.32 -7.92 -33.59
CA ALA A 571 4.31 -8.38 -32.66
C ALA A 571 3.39 -9.46 -33.25
N LEU A 572 3.47 -9.75 -34.55
CA LEU A 572 2.64 -10.75 -35.22
C LEU A 572 2.83 -12.13 -34.57
N ASN A 573 1.73 -12.87 -34.41
CA ASN A 573 1.71 -14.17 -33.75
C ASN A 573 2.18 -14.13 -32.28
N LYS A 574 2.13 -12.97 -31.62
CA LYS A 574 2.40 -12.84 -30.19
C LYS A 574 1.15 -12.40 -29.44
N THR A 575 1.07 -12.87 -28.21
CA THR A 575 0.02 -12.50 -27.27
C THR A 575 0.61 -11.63 -26.18
N TYR A 576 -0.05 -10.54 -25.87
CA TYR A 576 0.35 -9.58 -24.85
C TYR A 576 -0.77 -9.45 -23.84
N HIS A 577 -0.43 -9.31 -22.56
CA HIS A 577 -1.35 -8.78 -21.58
C HIS A 577 -1.13 -7.26 -21.51
N ILE A 578 -2.19 -6.49 -21.71
CA ILE A 578 -2.14 -5.04 -21.55
C ILE A 578 -2.52 -4.71 -20.12
N THR A 579 -1.59 -4.13 -19.37
CA THR A 579 -1.81 -3.71 -17.99
C THR A 579 -2.68 -2.46 -17.91
N ASP A 580 -3.14 -2.12 -16.70
CA ASP A 580 -3.96 -0.92 -16.48
C ASP A 580 -3.19 0.39 -16.77
N ASP A 581 -1.85 0.39 -16.67
CA ASP A 581 -0.96 1.48 -17.07
C ASP A 581 -0.49 1.38 -18.55
N LEU A 582 -1.16 0.55 -19.36
CA LEU A 582 -0.95 0.41 -20.80
C LEU A 582 0.45 -0.11 -21.18
N GLN A 583 1.03 -0.96 -20.35
CA GLN A 583 2.19 -1.75 -20.73
C GLN A 583 1.75 -3.03 -21.44
N ALA A 584 2.27 -3.26 -22.64
CA ALA A 584 2.15 -4.53 -23.33
C ALA A 584 3.21 -5.51 -22.81
N ARG A 585 2.76 -6.48 -21.99
CA ARG A 585 3.62 -7.52 -21.41
C ARG A 585 3.47 -8.80 -22.20
N LEU A 586 4.55 -9.28 -22.82
CA LEU A 586 4.51 -10.47 -23.67
C LEU A 586 4.17 -11.73 -22.85
N VAL A 587 3.18 -12.50 -23.32
CA VAL A 587 2.77 -13.79 -22.77
C VAL A 587 3.65 -14.89 -23.39
N VAL A 588 4.78 -15.20 -22.74
CA VAL A 588 5.82 -16.08 -23.31
C VAL A 588 5.40 -17.54 -23.52
N HIS A 589 4.34 -17.99 -22.86
CA HIS A 589 3.85 -19.38 -22.94
C HIS A 589 2.53 -19.50 -23.71
N ALA A 590 2.15 -18.49 -24.50
CA ALA A 590 0.92 -18.52 -25.27
C ALA A 590 0.97 -19.57 -26.39
N LYS A 591 0.37 -20.74 -26.17
CA LYS A 591 0.28 -21.82 -27.17
C LYS A 591 -1.06 -21.77 -27.88
N ARG A 592 -1.04 -21.82 -29.21
CA ARG A 592 -2.27 -21.85 -30.01
C ARG A 592 -2.65 -23.29 -30.36
N GLY A 593 -3.94 -23.59 -30.31
CA GLY A 593 -4.49 -24.85 -30.78
C GLY A 593 -4.40 -26.01 -29.79
N ASN A 594 -3.99 -25.75 -28.55
CA ASN A 594 -4.20 -26.70 -27.45
C ASN A 594 -5.66 -26.67 -26.96
N LYS A 595 -6.04 -27.61 -26.10
CA LYS A 595 -7.39 -27.68 -25.51
C LYS A 595 -7.74 -26.47 -24.64
N GLU A 596 -6.74 -25.86 -24.02
CA GLU A 596 -6.87 -24.69 -23.12
C GLU A 596 -7.07 -23.37 -23.88
N SER A 597 -6.78 -23.33 -25.19
CA SER A 597 -6.99 -22.14 -26.01
C SER A 597 -8.47 -21.74 -25.99
N PRO A 598 -8.78 -20.44 -25.86
CA PRO A 598 -10.16 -19.98 -25.81
C PRO A 598 -10.92 -20.26 -27.12
N ASN A 599 -12.25 -20.34 -27.02
CA ASN A 599 -13.13 -20.68 -28.15
C ASN A 599 -13.64 -19.44 -28.91
N ASN A 600 -12.89 -18.35 -28.84
CA ASN A 600 -13.15 -17.11 -29.56
C ASN A 600 -12.30 -17.06 -30.83
N TYR A 601 -12.86 -16.47 -31.88
CA TYR A 601 -12.25 -16.46 -33.21
C TYR A 601 -12.22 -15.06 -33.80
N GLN A 602 -11.16 -14.76 -34.53
CA GLN A 602 -11.15 -13.64 -35.47
C GLN A 602 -11.51 -14.16 -36.86
N LEU A 603 -12.51 -13.54 -37.48
CA LEU A 603 -12.85 -13.78 -38.87
C LEU A 603 -12.05 -12.83 -39.78
N LEU A 604 -11.39 -13.40 -40.78
CA LEU A 604 -10.86 -12.70 -41.94
C LEU A 604 -11.63 -13.15 -43.19
N ASN A 605 -12.44 -12.26 -43.75
CA ASN A 605 -13.19 -12.52 -44.97
C ASN A 605 -12.29 -12.47 -46.21
N ASN A 606 -12.57 -13.34 -47.17
CA ASN A 606 -11.84 -13.49 -48.43
C ASN A 606 -10.38 -13.89 -48.24
N TYR A 607 -10.10 -14.72 -47.23
CA TYR A 607 -8.78 -15.25 -46.95
C TYR A 607 -8.81 -16.76 -46.80
N ASP A 608 -7.75 -17.38 -47.27
CA ASP A 608 -7.36 -18.76 -47.02
C ASP A 608 -6.02 -18.80 -46.28
N SER A 609 -5.74 -19.94 -45.63
CA SER A 609 -4.45 -20.33 -45.11
C SER A 609 -4.15 -21.74 -45.64
N ALA A 610 -3.69 -21.81 -46.89
CA ALA A 610 -3.51 -23.05 -47.63
C ALA A 610 -2.63 -24.09 -46.90
N GLY A 611 -2.99 -25.37 -47.03
CA GLY A 611 -2.33 -26.49 -46.35
C GLY A 611 -2.53 -26.50 -44.83
N ASN A 612 -1.72 -27.29 -44.12
CA ASN A 612 -1.78 -27.45 -42.65
C ASN A 612 -3.13 -27.96 -42.11
N ASP A 613 -3.84 -28.75 -42.92
CA ASP A 613 -5.14 -29.31 -42.60
C ASP A 613 -5.01 -30.47 -41.59
N ILE A 614 -5.86 -30.47 -40.57
CA ILE A 614 -6.06 -31.58 -39.63
C ILE A 614 -7.19 -32.46 -40.15
N THR A 615 -8.30 -31.84 -40.55
CA THR A 615 -9.50 -32.54 -41.02
C THR A 615 -10.27 -31.64 -41.96
N THR A 616 -10.87 -32.26 -42.96
CA THR A 616 -11.75 -31.63 -43.95
C THR A 616 -13.12 -32.27 -43.89
N ALA A 617 -14.18 -31.46 -43.82
CA ALA A 617 -15.56 -31.95 -43.79
C ALA A 617 -16.53 -30.84 -44.22
N THR A 618 -17.84 -31.06 -44.03
CA THR A 618 -18.89 -30.09 -44.38
C THR A 618 -19.82 -29.87 -43.18
N SER A 619 -20.20 -28.63 -42.91
CA SER A 619 -21.24 -28.26 -41.96
C SER A 619 -21.81 -26.88 -42.30
N GLY A 620 -23.12 -26.72 -42.11
CA GLY A 620 -23.81 -25.42 -42.25
C GLY A 620 -23.76 -24.57 -40.98
N ASP A 621 -23.34 -25.12 -39.83
CA ASP A 621 -23.31 -24.42 -38.55
C ASP A 621 -21.89 -24.04 -38.14
N ILE A 622 -21.61 -22.74 -38.14
CA ILE A 622 -20.32 -22.20 -37.75
C ILE A 622 -19.96 -22.50 -36.29
N ASN A 623 -20.95 -22.61 -35.40
CA ASN A 623 -20.70 -22.87 -33.98
C ASN A 623 -20.33 -24.34 -33.74
N GLU A 624 -20.88 -25.25 -34.55
CA GLU A 624 -20.46 -26.65 -34.59
C GLU A 624 -18.96 -26.74 -34.96
N ILE A 625 -18.54 -26.05 -36.02
CA ILE A 625 -17.14 -26.04 -36.48
C ILE A 625 -16.20 -25.45 -35.41
N LYS A 626 -16.60 -24.35 -34.76
CA LYS A 626 -15.84 -23.77 -33.63
C LYS A 626 -15.67 -24.78 -32.49
N ASN A 627 -16.75 -25.45 -32.08
CA ASN A 627 -16.72 -26.47 -31.02
C ASN A 627 -15.89 -27.70 -31.40
N LEU A 628 -15.98 -28.15 -32.65
CA LEU A 628 -15.11 -29.21 -33.20
C LEU A 628 -13.65 -28.81 -33.07
N CYS A 629 -13.28 -27.62 -33.57
CA CYS A 629 -11.91 -27.12 -33.45
C CYS A 629 -11.47 -26.98 -31.98
N LYS A 630 -12.35 -26.55 -31.06
CA LYS A 630 -12.04 -26.52 -29.63
C LYS A 630 -11.60 -27.89 -29.10
N ASN A 631 -12.31 -28.94 -29.52
CA ASN A 631 -12.14 -30.30 -29.04
C ASN A 631 -11.04 -31.08 -29.79
N THR A 632 -10.65 -30.63 -30.98
CA THR A 632 -9.55 -31.20 -31.77
C THR A 632 -8.20 -30.68 -31.28
N ASN A 633 -7.39 -31.56 -30.70
CA ASN A 633 -6.04 -31.20 -30.26
C ASN A 633 -5.18 -30.74 -31.47
N GLY A 634 -4.50 -29.61 -31.33
CA GLY A 634 -3.72 -28.98 -32.39
C GLY A 634 -4.51 -28.00 -33.27
N CYS A 635 -5.84 -27.91 -33.15
CA CYS A 635 -6.65 -27.03 -34.00
C CYS A 635 -6.54 -25.56 -33.58
N ALA A 636 -5.86 -24.78 -34.42
CA ALA A 636 -5.55 -23.37 -34.22
C ALA A 636 -6.53 -22.41 -34.92
N GLY A 637 -7.50 -22.96 -35.65
CA GLY A 637 -8.44 -22.22 -36.47
C GLY A 637 -8.96 -23.10 -37.60
N PHE A 638 -9.68 -22.49 -38.53
CA PHE A 638 -10.23 -23.20 -39.68
C PHE A 638 -10.50 -22.25 -40.85
N VAL A 639 -10.61 -22.82 -42.04
CA VAL A 639 -11.10 -22.13 -43.24
C VAL A 639 -12.50 -22.66 -43.54
N TYR A 640 -13.42 -21.79 -43.92
CA TYR A 640 -14.81 -22.12 -44.19
C TYR A 640 -15.26 -21.53 -45.53
N ASN A 641 -15.93 -22.34 -46.34
CA ASN A 641 -16.61 -21.92 -47.55
C ASN A 641 -18.13 -21.83 -47.27
N PRO A 642 -18.69 -20.63 -47.08
CA PRO A 642 -20.12 -20.45 -46.81
C PRO A 642 -21.03 -20.91 -47.95
N SER A 643 -20.51 -21.01 -49.19
CA SER A 643 -21.32 -21.40 -50.35
C SER A 643 -21.54 -22.90 -50.45
N THR A 644 -20.58 -23.70 -49.95
CA THR A 644 -20.62 -25.17 -50.02
C THR A 644 -20.75 -25.83 -48.66
N GLY A 645 -20.60 -25.08 -47.56
CA GLY A 645 -20.50 -25.60 -46.21
C GLY A 645 -19.18 -26.32 -45.92
N GLN A 646 -18.24 -26.37 -46.87
CA GLN A 646 -16.97 -27.07 -46.69
C GLN A 646 -16.08 -26.31 -45.71
N TYR A 647 -15.43 -27.04 -44.80
CA TYR A 647 -14.45 -26.49 -43.88
C TYR A 647 -13.19 -27.34 -43.79
N TRP A 648 -12.11 -26.68 -43.39
CA TRP A 648 -10.82 -27.28 -43.13
C TRP A 648 -10.33 -26.84 -41.76
N LEU A 649 -10.28 -27.75 -40.79
CA LEU A 649 -9.62 -27.49 -39.50
C LEU A 649 -8.12 -27.40 -39.72
N LYS A 650 -7.49 -26.37 -39.18
CA LYS A 650 -6.09 -26.05 -39.46
C LYS A 650 -5.24 -26.16 -38.19
N ASN A 651 -4.02 -26.66 -38.33
CA ASN A 651 -3.06 -26.77 -37.24
C ASN A 651 -2.35 -25.42 -36.94
N GLU A 652 -1.52 -25.38 -35.90
CA GLU A 652 -0.82 -24.17 -35.44
C GLU A 652 0.07 -23.46 -36.47
N ASN A 653 0.44 -24.12 -37.58
CA ASN A 653 1.22 -23.54 -38.67
C ASN A 653 0.37 -22.72 -39.64
N MET A 654 -0.96 -22.64 -39.46
CA MET A 654 -1.80 -21.69 -40.19
C MET A 654 -1.45 -20.23 -39.86
N TRP A 655 -1.98 -19.28 -40.62
CA TRP A 655 -1.88 -17.85 -40.31
C TRP A 655 -2.25 -17.53 -38.84
N PRO A 656 -1.48 -16.70 -38.10
CA PRO A 656 -0.39 -15.82 -38.55
C PRO A 656 1.03 -16.41 -38.44
N LYS A 657 1.18 -17.71 -38.13
CA LYS A 657 2.50 -18.39 -38.15
C LYS A 657 2.91 -18.73 -39.59
N GLY A 658 1.97 -19.27 -40.37
CA GLY A 658 2.14 -19.53 -41.79
C GLY A 658 1.54 -18.44 -42.67
N ASN A 659 1.54 -18.70 -43.97
CA ASN A 659 1.09 -17.75 -44.98
C ASN A 659 -0.44 -17.72 -45.11
N ARG A 660 -1.02 -16.52 -45.26
CA ARG A 660 -2.40 -16.34 -45.73
C ARG A 660 -2.42 -15.92 -47.19
N GLN A 661 -3.55 -16.18 -47.85
CA GLN A 661 -3.76 -15.86 -49.25
C GLN A 661 -5.13 -15.21 -49.42
N LYS A 662 -5.22 -14.20 -50.29
CA LYS A 662 -6.51 -13.60 -50.62
C LYS A 662 -7.27 -14.56 -51.55
N HIS A 663 -8.41 -15.06 -51.09
CA HIS A 663 -9.25 -15.97 -51.87
C HIS A 663 -10.71 -15.52 -51.73
N SER A 664 -11.32 -15.09 -52.84
CA SER A 664 -12.71 -14.65 -52.83
C SER A 664 -13.65 -15.76 -52.37
N GLY A 665 -14.58 -15.46 -51.48
CA GLY A 665 -15.60 -16.40 -51.02
C GLY A 665 -15.17 -17.37 -49.92
N LEU A 666 -13.91 -17.38 -49.47
CA LEU A 666 -13.48 -18.15 -48.30
C LEU A 666 -13.38 -17.27 -47.04
N GLN A 667 -13.60 -17.89 -45.89
CA GLN A 667 -13.52 -17.26 -44.57
C GLN A 667 -12.47 -17.95 -43.71
N LEU A 668 -11.47 -17.20 -43.26
CA LEU A 668 -10.41 -17.70 -42.37
C LEU A 668 -10.75 -17.32 -40.92
N TYR A 669 -10.97 -18.32 -40.08
CA TYR A 669 -11.24 -18.19 -38.66
C TYR A 669 -9.98 -18.53 -37.85
N ILE A 670 -9.42 -17.53 -37.18
CA ILE A 670 -8.20 -17.67 -36.36
C ILE A 670 -8.63 -17.83 -34.90
N ARG A 671 -8.24 -18.93 -34.26
CA ARG A 671 -8.51 -19.15 -32.83
C ARG A 671 -7.53 -18.37 -31.96
N GLY A 672 -8.00 -17.90 -30.80
CA GLY A 672 -7.14 -17.29 -29.79
C GLY A 672 -6.08 -18.27 -29.26
N THR A 673 -5.04 -17.71 -28.62
CA THR A 673 -4.01 -18.50 -27.94
C THR A 673 -4.41 -18.79 -26.51
N ASP A 674 -3.94 -19.89 -25.95
CA ASP A 674 -3.96 -20.12 -24.51
C ASP A 674 -3.21 -19.00 -23.79
N THR A 675 -3.84 -18.41 -22.78
CA THR A 675 -3.25 -17.41 -21.89
C THR A 675 -3.26 -17.88 -20.43
N ASN A 676 -3.54 -19.16 -20.21
CA ASN A 676 -3.67 -19.77 -18.91
C ASN A 676 -2.30 -20.23 -18.41
N PHE A 677 -1.75 -19.55 -17.42
CA PHE A 677 -0.45 -19.86 -16.83
C PHE A 677 -0.52 -20.97 -15.76
N GLY A 678 -1.45 -21.91 -15.88
CA GLY A 678 -1.71 -22.94 -14.86
C GLY A 678 -2.34 -22.40 -13.57
N HIS A 679 -2.77 -21.14 -13.55
CA HIS A 679 -3.51 -20.53 -12.45
C HIS A 679 -4.54 -19.51 -12.99
N HIS A 680 -5.76 -19.52 -12.43
CA HIS A 680 -6.94 -18.70 -12.78
C HIS A 680 -6.77 -17.17 -12.58
N ARG A 681 -5.55 -16.61 -12.61
CA ARG A 681 -5.26 -15.20 -12.26
C ARG A 681 -5.44 -14.21 -13.40
N CYS A 682 -5.62 -14.71 -14.62
CA CYS A 682 -5.71 -13.93 -15.85
C CYS A 682 -6.89 -14.43 -16.65
N SER A 683 -7.61 -13.54 -17.34
CA SER A 683 -8.68 -13.96 -18.24
C SER A 683 -8.13 -14.97 -19.26
N SER A 684 -8.86 -16.04 -19.52
CA SER A 684 -8.57 -16.93 -20.66
C SER A 684 -9.04 -16.32 -21.98
N THR A 685 -9.83 -15.24 -21.93
CA THR A 685 -10.33 -14.58 -23.13
C THR A 685 -9.25 -13.71 -23.75
N VAL A 686 -9.13 -13.84 -25.07
CA VAL A 686 -8.20 -13.06 -25.88
C VAL A 686 -8.97 -12.07 -26.76
N LYS A 687 -8.42 -10.89 -27.00
CA LYS A 687 -8.89 -9.94 -28.01
C LYS A 687 -7.92 -9.96 -29.18
N PHE A 688 -8.42 -9.82 -30.39
CA PHE A 688 -7.58 -9.83 -31.59
C PHE A 688 -7.27 -8.40 -32.01
N SER A 689 -6.01 -8.14 -32.37
CA SER A 689 -5.53 -6.80 -32.75
C SER A 689 -4.58 -6.86 -33.96
N SER A 690 -4.14 -5.71 -34.45
CA SER A 690 -3.13 -5.55 -35.50
C SER A 690 -1.81 -5.03 -34.93
N GLN A 691 -0.71 -5.10 -35.67
CA GLN A 691 0.56 -4.47 -35.29
C GLN A 691 0.41 -2.95 -35.11
N ASN A 692 -0.41 -2.30 -35.93
CA ASN A 692 -0.61 -0.86 -35.90
C ASN A 692 -1.39 -0.41 -34.66
N ASP A 693 -2.44 -1.14 -34.28
CA ASP A 693 -3.31 -0.88 -33.12
C ASP A 693 -2.66 -1.21 -31.76
N MET A 694 -1.34 -1.28 -31.72
CA MET A 694 -0.65 -2.04 -30.69
C MET A 694 0.73 -1.40 -30.50
N TRP A 695 1.38 -0.90 -31.57
CA TRP A 695 2.61 -0.10 -31.47
C TRP A 695 2.60 1.24 -32.24
N GLY A 696 1.59 1.55 -33.06
CA GLY A 696 1.48 2.82 -33.80
C GLY A 696 2.63 3.12 -34.78
N SER A 697 2.35 3.89 -35.83
CA SER A 697 3.35 4.24 -36.87
C SER A 697 4.13 5.54 -36.57
N LEU A 698 3.76 6.32 -35.55
CA LEU A 698 4.31 7.65 -35.29
C LEU A 698 4.66 7.81 -33.79
N SER A 699 5.96 7.78 -33.49
CA SER A 699 6.64 8.41 -32.34
C SER A 699 5.89 8.46 -30.99
N GLY A 700 5.39 7.31 -30.52
CA GLY A 700 4.79 7.17 -29.20
C GLY A 700 3.76 6.05 -29.18
N GLY A 701 4.22 4.79 -29.30
CA GLY A 701 3.33 3.65 -29.52
C GLY A 701 2.18 3.54 -28.51
N GLU A 702 1.07 2.97 -28.99
CA GLU A 702 -0.20 2.85 -28.26
C GLU A 702 -0.05 2.18 -26.88
N TYR A 703 0.87 1.21 -26.80
CA TYR A 703 1.29 0.56 -25.56
C TYR A 703 2.81 0.67 -25.40
N ARG A 704 3.27 0.80 -24.15
CA ARG A 704 4.71 0.74 -23.83
C ARG A 704 5.11 -0.72 -23.69
N GLN A 705 6.24 -1.13 -24.25
CA GLN A 705 6.74 -2.49 -24.03
C GLN A 705 7.08 -2.67 -22.55
N GLY A 706 6.33 -3.52 -21.85
CA GLY A 706 6.59 -3.89 -20.47
C GLY A 706 7.45 -5.15 -20.36
N PRO A 707 7.87 -5.53 -19.14
CA PRO A 707 8.56 -6.79 -18.91
C PRO A 707 7.64 -7.96 -19.29
N ASN A 708 8.23 -9.04 -19.80
CA ASN A 708 7.48 -10.25 -20.13
C ASN A 708 6.67 -10.75 -18.93
N MET A 709 5.57 -11.44 -19.21
CA MET A 709 4.84 -12.17 -18.19
C MET A 709 5.63 -13.39 -17.73
N THR A 710 5.55 -13.65 -16.43
CA THR A 710 6.08 -14.83 -15.74
C THR A 710 4.91 -15.61 -15.12
N TYR A 711 5.13 -16.85 -14.67
CA TYR A 711 4.12 -17.62 -13.91
C TYR A 711 3.63 -16.90 -12.63
N SER A 712 4.42 -15.98 -12.09
CA SER A 712 4.08 -15.14 -10.93
C SER A 712 3.39 -13.82 -11.31
N SER A 713 3.30 -13.48 -12.60
CA SER A 713 2.69 -12.24 -13.06
C SER A 713 1.19 -12.25 -12.83
N THR A 714 0.66 -11.14 -12.34
CA THR A 714 -0.77 -10.94 -12.08
C THR A 714 -1.36 -10.02 -13.14
N CYS A 715 -2.54 -10.36 -13.66
CA CYS A 715 -3.23 -9.64 -14.74
C CYS A 715 -4.21 -8.56 -14.24
N GLY A 716 -4.27 -8.36 -12.92
CA GLY A 716 -5.08 -7.34 -12.26
C GLY A 716 -4.54 -7.08 -10.86
N LEU A 717 -4.77 -5.86 -10.34
CA LEU A 717 -4.18 -5.28 -9.11
C LEU A 717 -2.69 -4.88 -9.22
N GLY A 718 -2.08 -4.95 -10.40
CA GLY A 718 -0.63 -4.83 -10.58
C GLY A 718 0.01 -3.54 -10.05
N THR A 719 -0.59 -2.36 -10.26
CA THR A 719 0.07 -1.08 -9.91
C THR A 719 -0.13 -0.68 -8.44
N ILE A 720 -1.37 -0.63 -7.95
CA ILE A 720 -1.68 -0.25 -6.56
C ILE A 720 -1.18 -1.33 -5.58
N SER A 721 -1.43 -2.62 -5.88
CA SER A 721 -0.94 -3.68 -5.02
C SER A 721 0.58 -3.73 -4.99
N ASN A 722 1.30 -3.44 -6.08
CA ASN A 722 2.76 -3.44 -6.05
C ASN A 722 3.32 -2.22 -5.30
N ARG A 723 2.75 -1.02 -5.44
CA ARG A 723 3.14 0.16 -4.64
C ARG A 723 3.04 -0.16 -3.15
N ASP A 724 1.89 -0.64 -2.73
CA ASP A 724 1.58 -0.89 -1.33
C ASP A 724 2.34 -2.14 -0.80
N LYS A 725 2.50 -3.20 -1.62
CA LYS A 725 3.35 -4.36 -1.29
C LYS A 725 4.82 -3.99 -1.16
N THR A 726 5.34 -3.12 -2.01
CA THR A 726 6.73 -2.65 -1.93
C THR A 726 6.91 -1.87 -0.64
N TYR A 727 6.02 -0.92 -0.34
CA TYR A 727 6.05 -0.16 0.91
C TYR A 727 5.99 -1.06 2.15
N ILE A 728 5.10 -2.05 2.13
CA ILE A 728 4.99 -3.06 3.19
C ILE A 728 6.25 -3.94 3.28
N SER A 729 6.84 -4.32 2.14
CA SER A 729 8.08 -5.11 2.10
C SER A 729 9.25 -4.31 2.67
N GLU A 730 9.36 -3.03 2.35
CA GLU A 730 10.38 -2.13 2.90
C GLU A 730 10.22 -1.97 4.42
N MET A 731 8.98 -1.77 4.89
CA MET A 731 8.68 -1.72 6.32
C MET A 731 9.00 -3.03 7.04
N ARG A 732 8.75 -4.17 6.39
CA ARG A 732 9.16 -5.49 6.89
C ARG A 732 10.67 -5.58 7.02
N THR A 733 11.44 -5.19 6.00
CA THR A 733 12.90 -5.21 6.07
C THR A 733 13.41 -4.32 7.20
N LYS A 734 12.78 -3.15 7.43
CA LYS A 734 13.10 -2.28 8.57
C LYS A 734 12.84 -2.97 9.92
N LEU A 735 11.72 -3.68 10.07
CA LEU A 735 11.40 -4.45 11.27
C LEU A 735 12.39 -5.61 11.51
N GLU A 736 12.76 -6.35 10.47
CA GLU A 736 13.75 -7.44 10.55
C GLU A 736 15.14 -6.89 10.93
N MET A 737 15.56 -5.78 10.32
CA MET A 737 16.83 -5.12 10.69
C MET A 737 16.83 -4.66 12.15
N GLN A 738 15.72 -4.13 12.65
CA GLN A 738 15.61 -3.67 14.03
C GLN A 738 15.57 -4.85 15.02
N LEU A 739 14.94 -5.96 14.65
CA LEU A 739 15.02 -7.21 15.40
C LEU A 739 16.46 -7.75 15.47
N GLN A 740 17.22 -7.65 14.38
CA GLN A 740 18.64 -8.03 14.35
C GLN A 740 19.51 -7.11 15.22
N LYS A 741 19.21 -5.81 15.31
CA LYS A 741 19.88 -4.90 16.26
C LYS A 741 19.60 -5.31 17.71
N ILE A 742 18.35 -5.63 18.03
CA ILE A 742 17.95 -6.16 19.35
C ILE A 742 18.72 -7.47 19.65
N TYR A 743 18.78 -8.40 18.69
CA TYR A 743 19.51 -9.65 18.83
C TYR A 743 21.00 -9.46 19.07
N LYS A 744 21.64 -8.60 18.27
CA LYS A 744 23.06 -8.29 18.41
C LYS A 744 23.34 -7.67 19.78
N LYS A 745 22.50 -6.73 20.23
CA LYS A 745 22.63 -6.14 21.57
C LYS A 745 22.43 -7.17 22.68
N ILE A 746 21.49 -8.11 22.52
CA ILE A 746 21.31 -9.24 23.45
C ILE A 746 22.56 -10.14 23.49
N ILE A 747 23.22 -10.38 22.35
CA ILE A 747 24.47 -11.14 22.28
C ILE A 747 25.63 -10.37 22.92
N ASP A 748 25.75 -9.07 22.65
CA ASP A 748 26.78 -8.22 23.26
C ASP A 748 26.63 -8.21 24.80
N LEU A 749 25.38 -8.24 25.29
CA LEU A 749 25.01 -8.43 26.70
C LEU A 749 25.20 -9.89 27.21
N SER A 750 25.34 -10.88 26.32
CA SER A 750 25.34 -12.32 26.65
C SER A 750 26.70 -12.85 27.13
N GLY A 751 27.76 -12.05 27.07
CA GLY A 751 29.11 -12.46 27.48
C GLY A 751 29.28 -12.76 28.98
N GLU A 752 28.33 -12.38 29.85
CA GLU A 752 28.59 -12.28 31.31
C GLU A 752 27.56 -12.94 32.25
N ASN A 753 26.40 -13.46 31.80
CA ASN A 753 25.46 -14.18 32.70
C ASN A 753 24.49 -15.17 31.98
N ILE A 754 24.56 -16.47 32.33
CA ILE A 754 23.89 -17.58 31.61
C ILE A 754 22.37 -17.65 31.82
N GLU A 755 21.83 -17.19 32.95
CA GLU A 755 20.41 -17.40 33.30
C GLU A 755 19.48 -16.27 32.81
N LEU A 756 19.95 -15.02 32.87
CA LEU A 756 19.30 -13.87 32.23
C LEU A 756 19.29 -14.03 30.70
N ASN A 757 20.37 -14.59 30.16
CA ASN A 757 20.53 -14.94 28.75
C ASN A 757 19.45 -15.92 28.26
N LYS A 758 19.13 -16.98 29.03
CA LYS A 758 18.03 -17.89 28.70
C LYS A 758 16.67 -17.20 28.63
N LYS A 759 16.42 -16.17 29.44
CA LYS A 759 15.15 -15.41 29.41
C LYS A 759 15.09 -14.44 28.24
N LEU A 760 16.15 -13.67 27.98
CA LEU A 760 16.19 -12.70 26.88
C LEU A 760 16.21 -13.37 25.50
N LEU A 761 16.97 -14.46 25.33
CA LEU A 761 16.92 -15.27 24.10
C LEU A 761 15.54 -15.92 23.89
N LYS A 762 14.86 -16.31 24.97
CA LYS A 762 13.50 -16.84 24.89
C LYS A 762 12.48 -15.76 24.50
N GLU A 763 12.64 -14.52 24.96
CA GLU A 763 11.83 -13.38 24.51
C GLU A 763 12.12 -13.01 23.06
N HIS A 764 13.39 -12.96 22.64
CA HIS A 764 13.76 -12.76 21.24
C HIS A 764 13.16 -13.85 20.33
N SER A 765 13.33 -15.12 20.70
CA SER A 765 12.73 -16.25 19.99
C SER A 765 11.19 -16.18 19.96
N LEU A 766 10.57 -15.63 21.01
CA LEU A 766 9.13 -15.40 21.04
C LEU A 766 8.72 -14.27 20.08
N LEU A 767 9.48 -13.19 19.98
CA LEU A 767 9.24 -12.10 19.03
C LEU A 767 9.43 -12.58 17.58
N GLU A 768 10.48 -13.36 17.29
CA GLU A 768 10.66 -14.03 16.00
C GLU A 768 9.50 -14.96 15.67
N LYS A 769 9.11 -15.84 16.62
CA LYS A 769 7.97 -16.74 16.43
C LYS A 769 6.66 -15.99 16.24
N ARG A 770 6.47 -14.84 16.90
CA ARG A 770 5.28 -14.00 16.71
C ARG A 770 5.29 -13.35 15.34
N LEU A 771 6.40 -12.75 14.92
CA LEU A 771 6.55 -12.18 13.58
C LEU A 771 6.32 -13.26 12.51
N ALA A 772 6.89 -14.46 12.69
CA ALA A 772 6.68 -15.61 11.81
C ALA A 772 5.23 -16.14 11.85
N LYS A 773 4.60 -16.22 13.03
CA LYS A 773 3.20 -16.66 13.17
C LYS A 773 2.22 -15.65 12.57
N TYR A 774 2.49 -14.35 12.73
CA TYR A 774 1.78 -13.30 12.00
C TYR A 774 1.92 -13.54 10.49
N GLN A 775 3.14 -13.72 9.99
CA GLN A 775 3.40 -14.02 8.57
C GLN A 775 2.69 -15.29 8.09
N ASP A 776 2.68 -16.37 8.85
CA ASP A 776 2.03 -17.63 8.48
C ASP A 776 0.51 -17.53 8.52
N THR A 777 -0.06 -16.86 9.54
CA THR A 777 -1.50 -16.57 9.61
C THR A 777 -1.91 -15.73 8.39
N TYR A 778 -1.08 -14.79 7.95
CA TYR A 778 -1.35 -13.98 6.76
C TYR A 778 -1.07 -14.70 5.45
N LYS A 779 -0.06 -15.58 5.37
CA LYS A 779 0.12 -16.51 4.24
C LYS A 779 -1.08 -17.44 4.11
N GLN A 780 -1.62 -17.94 5.23
CA GLN A 780 -2.85 -18.73 5.26
C GLN A 780 -4.06 -17.91 4.79
N ILE A 781 -4.20 -16.64 5.20
CA ILE A 781 -5.23 -15.73 4.65
C ILE A 781 -5.05 -15.49 3.14
N GLY A 782 -3.80 -15.45 2.65
CA GLY A 782 -3.45 -15.39 1.23
C GLY A 782 -3.63 -16.71 0.48
N MET A 783 -3.54 -17.85 1.15
CA MET A 783 -3.71 -19.21 0.61
C MET A 783 -5.17 -19.68 0.65
N GLU A 784 -6.00 -19.27 1.61
CA GLU A 784 -7.46 -19.47 1.58
C GLU A 784 -8.10 -18.74 0.39
N ARG A 785 -7.50 -17.64 -0.07
CA ARG A 785 -7.82 -17.03 -1.37
C ARG A 785 -7.60 -17.98 -2.56
N ASN A 786 -6.70 -18.96 -2.46
CA ASN A 786 -6.51 -19.99 -3.50
C ASN A 786 -7.53 -21.12 -3.41
N LEU A 787 -8.31 -21.26 -2.32
CA LEU A 787 -9.47 -22.15 -2.26
C LEU A 787 -10.70 -21.51 -2.92
N ILE A 788 -10.73 -20.19 -3.04
CA ILE A 788 -11.64 -19.41 -3.89
C ILE A 788 -11.13 -19.44 -5.36
N ASN A 789 -10.79 -20.63 -5.85
CA ASN A 789 -10.40 -20.90 -7.25
C ASN A 789 -11.51 -21.69 -7.95
N ARG A 790 -12.73 -21.16 -7.91
CA ARG A 790 -13.78 -21.49 -8.86
C ARG A 790 -14.52 -20.22 -9.23
N ASP A 791 -14.01 -19.59 -10.29
CA ASP A 791 -14.79 -19.01 -11.39
C ASP A 791 -14.29 -17.64 -11.84
N SER A 792 -14.21 -17.54 -13.17
CA SER A 792 -13.61 -16.45 -13.89
C SER A 792 -14.42 -15.17 -13.70
N ALA A 793 -13.76 -14.16 -13.13
CA ALA A 793 -14.24 -12.80 -12.98
C ALA A 793 -15.56 -12.69 -12.18
N MET A 794 -15.44 -12.47 -10.87
CA MET A 794 -16.45 -11.70 -10.14
C MET A 794 -17.91 -12.16 -10.33
N ASN A 795 -18.19 -13.46 -10.32
CA ASN A 795 -19.58 -13.88 -10.19
C ASN A 795 -19.99 -13.71 -8.72
N GLU A 796 -20.75 -12.63 -8.50
CA GLU A 796 -21.80 -12.52 -7.46
C GLU A 796 -21.34 -12.27 -6.01
N ASP A 797 -20.81 -11.06 -5.80
CA ASP A 797 -21.33 -9.98 -4.94
C ASP A 797 -21.62 -10.19 -3.42
N ALA A 798 -21.66 -11.40 -2.86
CA ALA A 798 -22.10 -11.60 -1.48
C ALA A 798 -20.98 -12.02 -0.49
N GLU A 799 -19.98 -12.79 -0.91
CA GLU A 799 -19.08 -13.46 0.04
C GLU A 799 -17.88 -12.60 0.50
N LEU A 800 -17.39 -11.65 -0.31
CA LEU A 800 -16.26 -10.79 0.07
C LEU A 800 -16.62 -9.72 1.12
N ASN A 801 -17.88 -9.26 1.12
CA ASN A 801 -18.39 -8.29 2.09
C ASN A 801 -18.55 -8.88 3.51
N MET A 802 -18.76 -10.20 3.64
CA MET A 802 -18.74 -10.90 4.92
C MET A 802 -17.31 -11.20 5.40
N LEU A 803 -16.38 -11.49 4.48
CA LEU A 803 -15.01 -11.89 4.83
C LEU A 803 -14.11 -10.70 5.22
N SER A 804 -14.27 -9.52 4.61
CA SER A 804 -13.51 -8.30 4.97
C SER A 804 -13.76 -7.90 6.43
N ARG A 805 -15.04 -7.95 6.86
CA ARG A 805 -15.43 -7.73 8.26
C ARG A 805 -14.84 -8.79 9.19
N ASN A 806 -14.97 -10.09 8.86
CA ASN A 806 -14.40 -11.17 9.67
C ASN A 806 -12.86 -11.12 9.80
N LYS A 807 -12.16 -10.65 8.76
CA LYS A 807 -10.69 -10.49 8.78
C LYS A 807 -10.24 -9.29 9.61
N MET A 808 -11.00 -8.19 9.58
CA MET A 808 -10.82 -7.08 10.51
C MET A 808 -10.99 -7.56 11.96
N TYR A 809 -11.99 -8.41 12.24
CA TYR A 809 -12.18 -9.02 13.56
C TYR A 809 -11.02 -9.93 13.99
N ILE A 810 -10.43 -10.73 13.09
CA ILE A 810 -9.24 -11.55 13.40
C ILE A 810 -8.03 -10.67 13.73
N MET A 811 -7.80 -9.57 13.00
CA MET A 811 -6.74 -8.61 13.34
C MET A 811 -6.97 -7.96 14.71
N TRP A 812 -8.21 -7.52 14.99
CA TRP A 812 -8.59 -7.04 16.33
C TRP A 812 -8.43 -8.10 17.41
N SER A 813 -8.64 -9.37 17.09
CA SER A 813 -8.47 -10.50 18.01
C SER A 813 -6.99 -10.75 18.32
N ILE A 814 -6.10 -10.61 17.34
CA ILE A 814 -4.65 -10.81 17.55
C ILE A 814 -4.04 -9.59 18.27
N LEU A 815 -4.45 -8.36 17.94
CA LEU A 815 -4.13 -7.15 18.71
C LEU A 815 -4.65 -7.24 20.15
N ALA A 816 -5.89 -7.71 20.33
CA ALA A 816 -6.47 -7.97 21.63
C ALA A 816 -5.74 -9.08 22.38
N VAL A 817 -5.19 -10.11 21.72
CA VAL A 817 -4.37 -11.15 22.36
C VAL A 817 -2.97 -10.63 22.71
N GLY A 818 -2.38 -9.74 21.91
CA GLY A 818 -1.13 -9.04 22.23
C GLY A 818 -1.27 -8.12 23.44
N MET A 819 -2.36 -7.35 23.51
CA MET A 819 -2.74 -6.56 24.67
C MET A 819 -3.15 -7.45 25.86
N ALA A 820 -3.87 -8.54 25.61
CA ALA A 820 -4.30 -9.48 26.64
C ALA A 820 -3.13 -10.27 27.22
N PHE A 821 -1.96 -10.38 26.59
CA PHE A 821 -0.77 -10.96 27.24
C PHE A 821 0.06 -9.95 28.06
N ALA A 822 -0.05 -8.66 27.75
CA ALA A 822 0.35 -7.61 28.70
C ALA A 822 -0.56 -7.63 29.94
N VAL A 823 -1.82 -8.08 29.78
CA VAL A 823 -2.81 -8.21 30.85
C VAL A 823 -2.85 -9.61 31.51
N THR A 824 -2.50 -10.72 30.84
CA THR A 824 -2.65 -12.09 31.40
C THR A 824 -1.43 -12.62 32.13
N LYS A 825 -0.36 -11.82 32.24
CA LYS A 825 0.60 -12.00 33.34
C LYS A 825 0.14 -11.31 34.64
N PHE A 826 -1.12 -10.86 34.72
CA PHE A 826 -1.80 -10.37 35.93
C PHE A 826 -2.81 -11.37 36.54
N THR A 827 -2.80 -12.63 36.13
CA THR A 827 -3.53 -13.69 36.86
C THR A 827 -2.69 -14.95 36.99
N LYS A 828 -1.62 -14.87 37.79
CA LYS A 828 -1.21 -15.90 38.75
C LYS A 828 -0.02 -15.43 39.58
#